data_AF-A0A1C6KI37-F1
#
_entry.id   AF-A0A1C6KI37-F1
#
_cell.length_a   1.000
_cell.length_b   1.000
_cell.length_c   1.000
_cell.angle_alpha   90.00
_cell.angle_beta   90.00
_cell.angle_gamma   90.00
#
_symmetry.space_group_name_H-M   'P 1'
#
loop_
_entity.id
_entity.type
_entity.pdbx_description
1 polymer ?
#
loop_
_entity_poly.entity_id
_entity_poly.type
_entity_poly.pdbx_seq_one_letter_code
_entity_poly.pdbx_strand_id
1 'polypeptide(L)'
;MKRSKRSTWIRALGIMELIIFVSSPIQYAQTANAAETENTVFINEIESDDANGGNDWVEIMNAGETDVNISGWFVSDDKELERLEDGSAWRIAEGTVLEAGAVLVLEDGLNFDFGLGKNDKVVLYDADSQVLDFYEWTGHAAGTYSRVPDGTGEFTDQVATKGQLNITGGGGGEPEPESGKAVINEINSAPDDWVEFINAGTGAIDISGYEIRDNSDDHRWKFPDGTSLDPGELLLVSADTVGRIYQDQTDTYEEGAFQEAIGIGSGDSIRLYDSEGTLQDEYTWTEHASYEGDQSAASYGRYPDGTGSFTLMPETPGQSNSWYEPTVVINEVESNGDATDWAEVYNVGSTPVDLSGWYLLDNDPVGHAADVTPVAEGTVLNPGEYFVFDQMEHFTFGLGKADQVSIYNKDRIMIAEFAWEDHANGVFARIPDGTGEFVDFAVATKGEANIIKNPVVLNEIQSKDPQGGPDWIELANNTGAELDISGIVIKDDDDTHEYVIPEGTKIPANGFIVFTENDFGFGLGKNDRVRLFENDLLIADTTWVDQTNPTWGLYPDVNGKEYRNTKEATPGAANVFDGIPEVTAWPGREEVAVFDAEPTFLEDSSGLDFYNGQLYAVDNGTGTFWILDMAGDGTLTFAKGFENGKRVRFKKDADNASAAGPDAEGISVDEEGYVYIASERDNSAKGVNYNVILKVNPKEEGPDLVALQEWDLTASLPQVAANTGIESVEWVSNKEVTDKLYDQNTNAGFDAENYPDAVADGVFFVALEDNGHVYAYVLNEDGSSVQIADIDSKLGGAMALDYDTYEKVLWVAADNGFGNRAAIVTFTGEADPAVIHVMPAGGVDVTGNNEGFAIAEARYTRDGQRPVYRFQDGVKSGALTIGSIACDYKDTTVPVTYPILEGADQTVVQNSDGTAVIRVNADISKFVSVAVDGNTVDGSNYKVTEGSTIVTFTPEYLSALSVGTHTVVINFIDGTAATSLTLSKASEDHKPGGGDHNGTVPDDNTGTTPEGDKNSGTDSNTNNDNTTDSTADSNNGSTEKAAAPDTGDHAPIAWLFVLAAGAGCIAVIFKRKCCSGRKV
;
A
#
# COMPACT_ATOMS: atom_id res chain seq x y z
N MET A 1 14.55 -30.55 17.92
CA MET A 1 15.33 -31.60 17.22
C MET A 1 14.45 -32.31 16.19
N LYS A 2 15.00 -32.64 15.01
CA LYS A 2 14.54 -33.68 14.04
C LYS A 2 13.05 -33.77 13.63
N ARG A 3 12.79 -33.35 12.39
CA ARG A 3 12.08 -34.06 11.28
C ARG A 3 10.64 -34.58 11.55
N SER A 4 9.58 -34.03 10.95
CA SER A 4 9.23 -33.80 9.52
C SER A 4 8.67 -35.00 8.74
N LYS A 5 7.57 -34.76 7.98
CA LYS A 5 7.44 -35.05 6.53
C LYS A 5 6.13 -34.53 5.91
N ARG A 6 6.22 -34.06 4.64
CA ARG A 6 5.11 -33.80 3.71
C ARG A 6 4.76 -35.08 2.91
N SER A 7 3.51 -35.23 2.43
CA SER A 7 3.17 -35.67 1.05
C SER A 7 1.65 -35.69 0.81
N THR A 8 1.04 -34.78 0.03
CA THR A 8 0.85 -34.74 -1.45
C THR A 8 -0.21 -35.70 -2.05
N TRP A 9 -1.33 -35.09 -2.48
CA TRP A 9 -2.22 -35.35 -3.63
C TRP A 9 -2.07 -36.61 -4.52
N ILE A 10 -3.22 -37.22 -4.88
CA ILE A 10 -3.51 -37.84 -6.20
C ILE A 10 -4.99 -37.55 -6.60
N ARG A 11 -5.25 -37.21 -7.86
CA ARG A 11 -6.60 -37.13 -8.48
C ARG A 11 -6.87 -38.36 -9.38
N ALA A 12 -8.15 -38.72 -9.59
CA ALA A 12 -8.81 -39.00 -10.89
C ALA A 12 -9.90 -40.11 -10.87
N LEU A 13 -11.03 -39.80 -11.53
CA LEU A 13 -12.06 -40.60 -12.23
C LEU A 13 -12.24 -42.12 -11.91
N GLY A 14 -13.46 -42.68 -11.91
CA GLY A 14 -14.79 -42.12 -12.21
C GLY A 14 -15.66 -43.09 -13.02
N ILE A 15 -16.89 -43.36 -12.58
CA ILE A 15 -17.93 -44.10 -13.34
C ILE A 15 -19.28 -43.38 -13.15
N MET A 16 -20.07 -43.32 -14.22
CA MET A 16 -21.34 -42.61 -14.32
C MET A 16 -22.42 -43.60 -14.78
N GLU A 17 -23.50 -43.74 -14.01
CA GLU A 17 -24.76 -44.32 -14.48
C GLU A 17 -25.93 -43.41 -14.05
N LEU A 18 -26.93 -43.30 -14.93
CA LEU A 18 -28.04 -42.35 -14.83
C LEU A 18 -29.37 -43.11 -14.81
N ILE A 19 -30.08 -43.10 -13.69
CA ILE A 19 -31.50 -43.49 -13.61
C ILE A 19 -32.24 -42.48 -12.72
N ILE A 20 -33.23 -41.82 -13.32
CA ILE A 20 -34.20 -40.93 -12.65
C ILE A 20 -35.40 -41.77 -12.20
N PHE A 21 -36.05 -41.44 -11.07
CA PHE A 21 -37.50 -41.18 -10.95
C PHE A 21 -37.98 -40.99 -9.49
N VAL A 22 -38.47 -39.77 -9.21
CA VAL A 22 -39.50 -39.38 -8.22
C VAL A 22 -39.32 -39.82 -6.77
N SER A 23 -39.03 -38.84 -5.90
CA SER A 23 -39.31 -38.88 -4.47
C SER A 23 -40.76 -38.47 -4.17
N SER A 24 -41.32 -39.00 -3.09
CA SER A 24 -42.51 -38.47 -2.42
C SER A 24 -42.25 -38.55 -0.91
N PRO A 25 -42.71 -37.58 -0.11
CA PRO A 25 -42.29 -37.46 1.28
C PRO A 25 -42.79 -38.62 2.14
N ILE A 26 -41.90 -39.17 2.97
CA ILE A 26 -42.25 -40.12 4.02
C ILE A 26 -42.62 -39.31 5.27
N GLN A 27 -43.83 -39.50 5.78
CA GLN A 27 -44.28 -38.90 7.03
C GLN A 27 -43.44 -39.43 8.19
N TYR A 28 -42.79 -38.54 8.96
CA TYR A 28 -42.33 -38.90 10.29
C TYR A 28 -43.52 -38.97 11.26
N ALA A 29 -43.43 -39.89 12.22
CA ALA A 29 -44.49 -40.13 13.20
C ALA A 29 -44.36 -39.19 14.40
N GLN A 30 -45.49 -38.77 14.97
CA GLN A 30 -45.52 -38.03 16.23
C GLN A 30 -44.87 -38.83 17.36
N THR A 31 -43.87 -38.24 18.01
CA THR A 31 -43.59 -38.48 19.43
C THR A 31 -44.31 -37.43 20.26
N ALA A 32 -44.76 -37.77 21.46
CA ALA A 32 -45.65 -36.92 22.26
C ALA A 32 -44.92 -35.72 22.87
N ASN A 33 -45.65 -34.62 23.03
CA ASN A 33 -45.24 -33.45 23.82
C ASN A 33 -44.69 -33.90 25.19
N ALA A 34 -43.45 -33.48 25.48
CA ALA A 34 -43.22 -32.91 26.81
C ALA A 34 -44.06 -31.63 26.88
N ALA A 35 -44.70 -31.35 28.02
CA ALA A 35 -45.28 -30.04 28.23
C ALA A 35 -44.12 -29.09 28.54
N GLU A 36 -43.70 -28.32 27.55
CA GLU A 36 -42.93 -27.10 27.80
C GLU A 36 -43.82 -26.20 28.66
N THR A 37 -43.40 -25.99 29.90
CA THR A 37 -43.85 -24.84 30.67
C THR A 37 -43.11 -23.65 30.09
N GLU A 38 -43.82 -22.79 29.36
CA GLU A 38 -43.28 -21.51 28.91
C GLU A 38 -42.67 -20.79 30.11
N ASN A 39 -41.44 -20.30 29.97
CA ASN A 39 -40.87 -19.44 31.00
C ASN A 39 -41.63 -18.12 30.96
N THR A 40 -42.13 -17.67 32.12
CA THR A 40 -42.77 -16.37 32.26
C THR A 40 -42.00 -15.44 33.20
N VAL A 41 -40.81 -15.86 33.66
CA VAL A 41 -40.00 -15.09 34.61
C VAL A 41 -38.65 -14.73 33.98
N PHE A 42 -38.44 -13.44 33.79
CA PHE A 42 -37.29 -12.88 33.07
C PHE A 42 -36.54 -11.88 33.95
N ILE A 43 -35.29 -11.57 33.59
CA ILE A 43 -34.51 -10.52 34.22
C ILE A 43 -35.06 -9.18 33.72
N ASN A 44 -35.41 -8.26 34.62
CA ASN A 44 -36.13 -7.03 34.28
C ASN A 44 -35.26 -5.77 34.35
N GLU A 45 -34.36 -5.71 35.33
CA GLU A 45 -33.52 -4.52 35.57
C GLU A 45 -32.20 -4.94 36.24
N ILE A 46 -31.07 -4.32 35.87
CA ILE A 46 -29.73 -4.68 36.34
C ILE A 46 -28.94 -3.40 36.66
N GLU A 47 -28.34 -3.36 37.86
CA GLU A 47 -27.41 -2.32 38.33
C GLU A 47 -26.01 -2.91 38.54
N SER A 48 -24.99 -2.15 38.14
CA SER A 48 -23.58 -2.57 38.21
C SER A 48 -22.56 -1.45 38.53
N ASP A 49 -22.97 -0.18 38.63
CA ASP A 49 -22.09 0.93 39.08
C ASP A 49 -22.92 2.13 39.60
N ASP A 50 -23.79 1.91 40.60
CA ASP A 50 -24.61 2.98 41.22
C ASP A 50 -23.70 4.16 41.59
N ALA A 51 -23.90 5.28 40.90
CA ALA A 51 -23.11 6.51 41.04
C ALA A 51 -23.10 7.10 42.47
N ASN A 52 -23.94 6.61 43.38
CA ASN A 52 -24.00 6.96 44.80
C ASN A 52 -23.18 6.00 45.71
N GLY A 53 -22.68 4.89 45.17
CA GLY A 53 -21.99 3.82 45.91
C GLY A 53 -22.93 2.84 46.60
N GLY A 54 -23.96 2.38 45.88
CA GLY A 54 -24.85 1.30 46.30
C GLY A 54 -24.20 -0.10 46.24
N ASN A 55 -25.02 -1.11 46.45
CA ASN A 55 -24.68 -2.51 46.13
C ASN A 55 -25.24 -2.83 44.74
N ASP A 56 -24.58 -3.73 44.00
CA ASP A 56 -25.07 -4.26 42.72
C ASP A 56 -26.35 -5.09 42.91
N TRP A 57 -27.24 -5.14 41.91
CA TRP A 57 -28.50 -5.89 42.01
C TRP A 57 -29.12 -6.26 40.67
N VAL A 58 -29.98 -7.26 40.73
CA VAL A 58 -30.70 -7.86 39.60
C VAL A 58 -32.16 -7.98 40.00
N GLU A 59 -33.07 -7.39 39.22
CA GLU A 59 -34.51 -7.61 39.34
C GLU A 59 -34.97 -8.71 38.37
N ILE A 60 -35.91 -9.54 38.82
CA ILE A 60 -36.66 -10.46 37.95
C ILE A 60 -38.16 -10.16 38.02
N MET A 61 -38.86 -10.24 36.88
CA MET A 61 -40.31 -10.04 36.76
C MET A 61 -41.00 -11.32 36.29
N ASN A 62 -42.16 -11.65 36.89
CA ASN A 62 -43.10 -12.61 36.30
C ASN A 62 -44.07 -11.90 35.33
N ALA A 63 -43.77 -11.94 34.03
CA ALA A 63 -44.60 -11.40 32.96
C ALA A 63 -45.86 -12.24 32.66
N GLY A 64 -46.04 -13.40 33.31
CA GLY A 64 -47.17 -14.30 33.07
C GLY A 64 -48.41 -14.02 33.92
N GLU A 65 -49.58 -14.48 33.43
CA GLU A 65 -50.89 -14.33 34.10
C GLU A 65 -51.07 -15.14 35.41
N THR A 66 -50.07 -15.92 35.84
CA THR A 66 -50.19 -16.82 37.00
C THR A 66 -48.96 -16.82 37.90
N ASP A 67 -49.17 -16.96 39.20
CA ASP A 67 -48.12 -17.02 40.22
C ASP A 67 -47.11 -18.17 39.99
N VAL A 68 -45.81 -17.86 39.97
CA VAL A 68 -44.72 -18.83 39.74
C VAL A 68 -44.00 -19.15 41.05
N ASN A 69 -43.81 -20.44 41.34
CA ASN A 69 -43.02 -20.90 42.48
C ASN A 69 -41.52 -20.94 42.12
N ILE A 70 -40.80 -19.90 42.54
CA ILE A 70 -39.37 -19.68 42.27
C ILE A 70 -38.45 -20.25 43.38
N SER A 71 -38.93 -21.21 44.17
CA SER A 71 -38.14 -21.88 45.21
C SER A 71 -36.90 -22.57 44.63
N GLY A 72 -35.72 -22.28 45.17
CA GLY A 72 -34.45 -22.90 44.76
C GLY A 72 -33.78 -22.32 43.52
N TRP A 73 -34.40 -21.33 42.85
CA TRP A 73 -33.83 -20.59 41.72
C TRP A 73 -32.67 -19.68 42.17
N PHE A 74 -31.83 -19.22 41.24
CA PHE A 74 -30.67 -18.36 41.54
C PHE A 74 -30.20 -17.54 40.33
N VAL A 75 -29.30 -16.59 40.59
CA VAL A 75 -28.55 -15.83 39.56
C VAL A 75 -27.04 -16.04 39.69
N SER A 76 -26.29 -15.84 38.61
CA SER A 76 -24.82 -15.85 38.58
C SER A 76 -24.25 -14.70 37.74
N ASP A 77 -22.96 -14.44 37.90
CA ASP A 77 -22.10 -13.62 37.03
C ASP A 77 -21.57 -14.43 35.81
N ASP A 78 -20.55 -13.90 35.11
CA ASP A 78 -19.79 -14.54 34.01
C ASP A 78 -19.32 -15.99 34.25
N LYS A 79 -19.29 -16.45 35.51
CA LYS A 79 -18.86 -17.79 35.93
C LYS A 79 -19.96 -18.84 35.85
N GLU A 80 -21.19 -18.43 35.50
CA GLU A 80 -22.30 -19.32 35.24
C GLU A 80 -22.47 -20.41 36.32
N LEU A 81 -22.41 -21.69 35.94
CA LEU A 81 -22.57 -22.83 36.85
C LEU A 81 -21.33 -23.13 37.72
N GLU A 82 -20.16 -22.51 37.49
CA GLU A 82 -18.98 -22.70 38.36
C GLU A 82 -19.25 -22.23 39.81
N ARG A 83 -20.16 -21.25 39.98
CA ARG A 83 -20.69 -20.78 41.27
C ARG A 83 -21.42 -21.87 42.09
N LEU A 84 -21.85 -22.96 41.46
CA LEU A 84 -22.39 -24.13 42.16
C LEU A 84 -21.29 -25.09 42.64
N GLU A 85 -20.13 -25.10 41.99
CA GLU A 85 -19.02 -26.02 42.31
C GLU A 85 -18.14 -25.48 43.45
N ASP A 86 -17.94 -24.16 43.53
CA ASP A 86 -17.23 -23.52 44.66
C ASP A 86 -18.11 -23.37 45.92
N GLY A 87 -19.44 -23.31 45.72
CA GLY A 87 -20.46 -23.20 46.77
C GLY A 87 -20.81 -21.77 47.18
N SER A 88 -20.49 -20.75 46.37
CA SER A 88 -20.90 -19.35 46.57
C SER A 88 -22.38 -19.11 46.21
N ALA A 89 -22.94 -19.84 45.22
CA ALA A 89 -24.30 -19.64 44.73
C ALA A 89 -25.38 -19.73 45.84
N TRP A 90 -25.94 -18.58 46.19
CA TRP A 90 -27.18 -18.46 46.96
C TRP A 90 -28.38 -18.93 46.14
N ARG A 91 -29.43 -19.41 46.80
CA ARG A 91 -30.70 -19.84 46.16
C ARG A 91 -31.90 -19.25 46.89
N ILE A 92 -32.92 -18.88 46.12
CA ILE A 92 -34.19 -18.35 46.60
C ILE A 92 -34.88 -19.36 47.54
N ALA A 93 -35.45 -18.85 48.63
CA ALA A 93 -35.90 -19.67 49.75
C ALA A 93 -37.08 -20.61 49.40
N GLU A 94 -37.08 -21.80 50.01
CA GLU A 94 -38.16 -22.78 49.92
C GLU A 94 -39.52 -22.20 50.34
N GLY A 95 -40.49 -22.26 49.42
CA GLY A 95 -41.83 -21.69 49.57
C GLY A 95 -41.99 -20.27 49.01
N THR A 96 -41.00 -19.73 48.29
CA THR A 96 -41.12 -18.42 47.62
C THR A 96 -41.97 -18.53 46.36
N VAL A 97 -42.92 -17.60 46.20
CA VAL A 97 -43.79 -17.48 45.04
C VAL A 97 -43.74 -16.03 44.57
N LEU A 98 -43.58 -15.83 43.27
CA LEU A 98 -43.66 -14.54 42.59
C LEU A 98 -45.05 -14.44 41.94
N GLU A 99 -45.88 -13.51 42.41
CA GLU A 99 -47.26 -13.34 41.92
C GLU A 99 -47.27 -12.89 40.43
N ALA A 100 -48.40 -13.05 39.74
CA ALA A 100 -48.56 -12.59 38.36
C ALA A 100 -48.29 -11.07 38.23
N GLY A 101 -47.43 -10.66 37.30
CA GLY A 101 -47.04 -9.26 37.10
C GLY A 101 -46.15 -8.66 38.19
N ALA A 102 -45.63 -9.47 39.12
CA ALA A 102 -44.80 -8.99 40.23
C ALA A 102 -43.29 -9.05 39.92
N VAL A 103 -42.54 -8.13 40.53
CA VAL A 103 -41.08 -8.04 40.47
C VAL A 103 -40.41 -8.48 41.79
N LEU A 104 -39.16 -8.95 41.71
CA LEU A 104 -38.32 -9.32 42.84
C LEU A 104 -36.86 -8.89 42.60
N VAL A 105 -36.37 -8.00 43.46
CA VAL A 105 -34.96 -7.58 43.49
C VAL A 105 -34.10 -8.58 44.29
N LEU A 106 -32.94 -8.92 43.74
CA LEU A 106 -31.85 -9.69 44.35
C LEU A 106 -30.60 -8.79 44.40
N GLU A 107 -29.98 -8.61 45.57
CA GLU A 107 -28.92 -7.61 45.79
C GLU A 107 -27.63 -8.24 46.38
N ASP A 108 -26.45 -7.74 46.00
CA ASP A 108 -25.17 -8.17 46.60
C ASP A 108 -25.13 -7.93 48.11
N GLY A 109 -24.48 -8.84 48.83
CA GLY A 109 -24.40 -8.82 50.30
C GLY A 109 -25.71 -9.11 51.03
N LEU A 110 -26.84 -9.24 50.33
CA LEU A 110 -28.16 -9.63 50.87
C LEU A 110 -28.64 -10.97 50.32
N ASN A 111 -28.51 -11.15 49.01
CA ASN A 111 -28.91 -12.33 48.25
C ASN A 111 -27.65 -13.08 47.79
N PHE A 112 -26.91 -12.54 46.82
CA PHE A 112 -25.65 -13.12 46.34
C PHE A 112 -24.42 -12.49 47.00
N ASP A 113 -23.22 -12.99 46.69
CA ASP A 113 -21.93 -12.55 47.24
C ASP A 113 -20.87 -12.27 46.14
N PHE A 114 -21.35 -11.69 45.03
CA PHE A 114 -20.55 -11.29 43.88
C PHE A 114 -20.98 -9.92 43.37
N GLY A 115 -20.03 -9.14 42.86
CA GLY A 115 -20.33 -7.90 42.15
C GLY A 115 -20.46 -8.12 40.65
N LEU A 116 -21.07 -7.16 39.96
CA LEU A 116 -21.31 -7.15 38.53
C LEU A 116 -20.34 -6.18 37.85
N GLY A 117 -19.40 -6.70 37.07
CA GLY A 117 -18.29 -5.94 36.48
C GLY A 117 -18.63 -5.14 35.22
N LYS A 118 -17.68 -4.32 34.74
CA LYS A 118 -17.84 -3.51 33.53
C LYS A 118 -18.01 -4.34 32.25
N ASN A 119 -17.39 -5.51 32.17
CA ASN A 119 -17.64 -6.49 31.11
C ASN A 119 -18.04 -7.77 31.85
N ASP A 120 -19.31 -8.08 31.89
CA ASP A 120 -19.88 -9.14 32.73
C ASP A 120 -21.25 -9.56 32.18
N LYS A 121 -21.87 -10.51 32.88
CA LYS A 121 -23.10 -11.18 32.49
C LYS A 121 -23.96 -11.41 33.71
N VAL A 122 -25.28 -11.42 33.56
CA VAL A 122 -26.17 -12.05 34.53
C VAL A 122 -26.92 -13.20 33.88
N VAL A 123 -27.02 -14.33 34.58
CA VAL A 123 -27.80 -15.50 34.13
C VAL A 123 -28.78 -15.91 35.23
N LEU A 124 -30.05 -16.06 34.87
CA LEU A 124 -31.12 -16.55 35.73
C LEU A 124 -31.31 -18.06 35.51
N TYR A 125 -31.32 -18.82 36.62
CA TYR A 125 -31.45 -20.27 36.61
C TYR A 125 -32.64 -20.78 37.44
N ASP A 126 -33.27 -21.85 36.95
CA ASP A 126 -34.29 -22.59 37.70
C ASP A 126 -33.69 -23.45 38.85
N ALA A 127 -34.56 -24.16 39.57
CA ALA A 127 -34.16 -25.03 40.67
C ALA A 127 -33.27 -26.20 40.23
N ASP A 128 -33.46 -26.73 39.02
CA ASP A 128 -32.70 -27.84 38.42
C ASP A 128 -31.45 -27.35 37.66
N SER A 129 -31.16 -26.05 37.70
CA SER A 129 -30.03 -25.36 37.05
C SER A 129 -30.07 -25.32 35.52
N GLN A 130 -31.27 -25.18 34.96
CA GLN A 130 -31.49 -24.78 33.56
C GLN A 130 -31.54 -23.25 33.46
N VAL A 131 -30.98 -22.67 32.38
CA VAL A 131 -31.08 -21.23 32.10
C VAL A 131 -32.52 -20.88 31.76
N LEU A 132 -33.01 -19.77 32.32
CA LEU A 132 -34.33 -19.20 32.07
C LEU A 132 -34.28 -17.89 31.27
N ASP A 133 -33.29 -17.04 31.58
CA ASP A 133 -33.00 -15.79 30.90
C ASP A 133 -31.53 -15.38 31.18
N PHE A 134 -30.95 -14.50 30.36
CA PHE A 134 -29.63 -13.91 30.60
C PHE A 134 -29.46 -12.55 29.90
N TYR A 135 -28.48 -11.77 30.34
CA TYR A 135 -27.99 -10.57 29.66
C TYR A 135 -26.48 -10.43 29.83
N GLU A 136 -25.78 -9.89 28.83
CA GLU A 136 -24.31 -9.78 28.76
C GLU A 136 -23.94 -8.40 28.23
N TRP A 137 -22.96 -7.72 28.84
CA TRP A 137 -22.63 -6.31 28.56
C TRP A 137 -21.13 -6.03 28.56
N THR A 138 -20.75 -4.94 27.89
CA THR A 138 -19.36 -4.46 27.72
C THR A 138 -19.10 -3.07 28.35
N GLY A 139 -20.13 -2.50 28.99
CA GLY A 139 -20.06 -1.27 29.77
C GLY A 139 -20.90 -1.36 31.04
N HIS A 140 -20.81 -0.33 31.90
CA HIS A 140 -21.85 -0.09 32.89
C HIS A 140 -22.90 0.82 32.24
N ALA A 141 -24.18 0.63 32.57
CA ALA A 141 -25.22 1.60 32.27
C ALA A 141 -24.96 2.94 32.98
N ALA A 142 -25.48 4.05 32.44
CA ALA A 142 -25.44 5.36 33.07
C ALA A 142 -26.45 5.48 34.22
N GLY A 143 -27.48 4.64 34.23
CA GLY A 143 -28.20 4.23 35.44
C GLY A 143 -28.28 2.70 35.53
N THR A 144 -29.28 2.09 34.94
CA THR A 144 -29.52 0.63 34.96
C THR A 144 -29.81 0.10 33.57
N TYR A 145 -29.48 -1.17 33.33
CA TYR A 145 -30.00 -1.90 32.17
C TYR A 145 -31.42 -2.37 32.49
N SER A 146 -32.44 -1.72 31.92
CA SER A 146 -33.88 -2.00 32.11
C SER A 146 -34.51 -2.58 30.85
N ARG A 147 -35.21 -3.72 30.94
CA ARG A 147 -36.03 -4.26 29.83
C ARG A 147 -37.24 -3.36 29.55
N VAL A 148 -37.42 -2.98 28.29
CA VAL A 148 -38.53 -2.11 27.87
C VAL A 148 -39.20 -2.67 26.60
N PRO A 149 -40.47 -3.13 26.67
CA PRO A 149 -41.32 -3.27 27.87
C PRO A 149 -40.80 -4.27 28.91
N ASP A 150 -41.27 -4.14 30.15
CA ASP A 150 -40.87 -5.03 31.25
C ASP A 150 -41.02 -6.51 30.91
N GLY A 151 -40.02 -7.30 31.30
CA GLY A 151 -39.96 -8.76 31.17
C GLY A 151 -40.00 -9.33 29.74
N THR A 152 -40.24 -8.52 28.70
CA THR A 152 -40.42 -9.02 27.31
C THR A 152 -39.68 -8.23 26.25
N GLY A 153 -39.24 -7.00 26.53
CA GLY A 153 -38.46 -6.17 25.60
C GLY A 153 -36.95 -6.23 25.82
N GLU A 154 -36.24 -5.47 24.99
CA GLU A 154 -34.78 -5.36 25.06
C GLU A 154 -34.31 -4.48 26.22
N PHE A 155 -33.08 -4.72 26.67
CA PHE A 155 -32.45 -3.92 27.72
C PHE A 155 -32.02 -2.56 27.17
N THR A 156 -32.38 -1.51 27.90
CA THR A 156 -32.08 -0.10 27.59
C THR A 156 -31.51 0.60 28.82
N ASP A 157 -30.65 1.60 28.64
CA ASP A 157 -30.07 2.38 29.75
C ASP A 157 -31.10 3.36 30.32
N GLN A 158 -31.48 3.19 31.59
CA GLN A 158 -32.56 3.92 32.25
C GLN A 158 -32.18 4.42 33.66
N VAL A 159 -33.05 5.26 34.24
CA VAL A 159 -32.91 5.68 35.64
C VAL A 159 -33.52 4.64 36.56
N ALA A 160 -32.69 4.05 37.43
CA ALA A 160 -33.01 2.98 38.37
C ALA A 160 -34.45 2.99 38.96
N THR A 161 -35.24 1.97 38.65
CA THR A 161 -36.62 1.77 39.14
C THR A 161 -36.75 0.81 40.33
N LYS A 162 -35.81 -0.14 40.47
CA LYS A 162 -35.52 -0.99 41.65
C LYS A 162 -36.72 -1.36 42.53
N GLY A 163 -37.40 -2.45 42.18
CA GLY A 163 -38.56 -2.96 42.89
C GLY A 163 -39.88 -2.35 42.41
N GLN A 164 -39.85 -1.64 41.27
CA GLN A 164 -40.97 -1.10 40.51
C GLN A 164 -40.70 -1.38 39.02
N LEU A 165 -41.74 -1.37 38.19
CA LEU A 165 -41.60 -1.53 36.74
C LEU A 165 -40.83 -0.36 36.10
N ASN A 166 -40.14 -0.65 34.99
CA ASN A 166 -39.29 0.25 34.21
C ASN A 166 -40.12 1.40 33.57
N ILE A 167 -39.45 2.47 33.09
CA ILE A 167 -40.13 3.70 32.63
C ILE A 167 -39.90 3.92 31.13
N THR A 168 -40.96 3.78 30.33
CA THR A 168 -40.94 4.06 28.88
C THR A 168 -40.75 5.55 28.57
N GLY A 169 -39.51 6.06 28.53
CA GLY A 169 -39.17 7.33 27.86
C GLY A 169 -38.16 8.22 28.60
N GLY A 170 -37.13 8.68 27.87
CA GLY A 170 -36.03 9.50 28.41
C GLY A 170 -36.11 11.00 28.06
N GLY A 171 -36.17 11.85 29.08
CA GLY A 171 -35.45 13.14 29.08
C GLY A 171 -36.04 14.38 28.37
N GLY A 172 -37.30 14.36 27.93
CA GLY A 172 -37.87 15.43 27.07
C GLY A 172 -38.48 16.67 27.75
N GLY A 173 -38.79 16.63 29.05
CA GLY A 173 -39.51 17.73 29.73
C GLY A 173 -41.00 17.85 29.37
N GLU A 174 -41.59 16.77 28.85
CA GLU A 174 -43.03 16.59 28.69
C GLU A 174 -43.76 16.50 30.06
N PRO A 175 -45.09 16.72 30.10
CA PRO A 175 -45.88 16.61 31.34
C PRO A 175 -45.83 15.18 31.92
N GLU A 176 -46.16 15.06 33.22
CA GLU A 176 -46.51 13.76 33.81
C GLU A 176 -47.59 13.08 32.93
N PRO A 177 -47.47 11.77 32.63
CA PRO A 177 -48.23 11.12 31.57
C PRO A 177 -49.73 11.32 31.80
N GLU A 178 -50.37 12.01 30.86
CA GLU A 178 -51.73 12.52 31.06
C GLU A 178 -52.70 11.38 31.37
N SER A 179 -53.61 11.61 32.31
CA SER A 179 -54.61 10.65 32.80
C SER A 179 -55.72 10.33 31.78
N GLY A 180 -55.39 10.44 30.49
CA GLY A 180 -56.28 10.35 29.34
C GLY A 180 -55.94 11.44 28.32
N LYS A 181 -55.61 11.04 27.08
CA LYS A 181 -55.20 11.93 25.97
C LYS A 181 -55.71 11.33 24.65
N ALA A 182 -56.78 11.89 24.08
CA ALA A 182 -57.31 11.45 22.80
C ALA A 182 -56.52 12.07 21.64
N VAL A 183 -56.03 11.21 20.73
CA VAL A 183 -55.32 11.59 19.49
C VAL A 183 -55.91 10.84 18.30
N ILE A 184 -55.66 11.30 17.08
CA ILE A 184 -56.06 10.60 15.85
C ILE A 184 -55.11 9.42 15.64
N ASN A 185 -55.62 8.21 15.39
CA ASN A 185 -54.80 7.01 15.17
C ASN A 185 -54.69 6.61 13.70
N GLU A 186 -55.79 6.65 12.95
CA GLU A 186 -55.85 6.24 11.55
C GLU A 186 -56.92 7.06 10.80
N ILE A 187 -56.71 7.32 9.51
CA ILE A 187 -57.61 8.07 8.63
C ILE A 187 -57.68 7.36 7.28
N ASN A 188 -58.90 7.08 6.80
CA ASN A 188 -59.14 6.75 5.40
C ASN A 188 -59.90 7.89 4.68
N SER A 189 -59.55 8.07 3.40
CA SER A 189 -60.10 9.05 2.47
C SER A 189 -60.57 8.44 1.14
N ALA A 190 -60.33 7.14 0.90
CA ALA A 190 -60.81 6.42 -0.28
C ALA A 190 -60.74 4.89 -0.05
N PRO A 191 -61.81 4.10 -0.31
CA PRO A 191 -63.05 4.48 -0.98
C PRO A 191 -64.14 5.05 -0.05
N ASP A 192 -64.01 4.88 1.26
CA ASP A 192 -65.00 5.26 2.27
C ASP A 192 -64.36 6.17 3.34
N ASP A 193 -65.04 7.28 3.67
CA ASP A 193 -64.56 8.27 4.65
C ASP A 193 -64.69 7.75 6.09
N TRP A 194 -63.56 7.64 6.80
CA TRP A 194 -63.56 7.34 8.24
C TRP A 194 -62.28 7.81 8.96
N VAL A 195 -62.41 8.01 10.28
CA VAL A 195 -61.32 8.40 11.18
C VAL A 195 -61.37 7.56 12.45
N GLU A 196 -60.23 7.06 12.90
CA GLU A 196 -60.08 6.41 14.20
C GLU A 196 -59.29 7.28 15.19
N PHE A 197 -59.66 7.17 16.46
CA PHE A 197 -59.02 7.85 17.59
C PHE A 197 -58.54 6.84 18.62
N ILE A 198 -57.44 7.14 19.30
CA ILE A 198 -56.93 6.34 20.43
C ILE A 198 -56.72 7.23 21.65
N ASN A 199 -56.93 6.64 22.84
CA ASN A 199 -56.47 7.23 24.09
C ASN A 199 -55.00 6.83 24.37
N ALA A 200 -54.06 7.72 24.03
CA ALA A 200 -52.64 7.59 24.31
C ALA A 200 -52.27 7.97 25.78
N GLY A 201 -53.26 8.21 26.64
CA GLY A 201 -53.06 8.52 28.06
C GLY A 201 -53.22 7.29 28.98
N THR A 202 -52.74 7.42 30.21
CA THR A 202 -52.68 6.32 31.20
C THR A 202 -53.96 6.10 32.00
N GLY A 203 -54.98 6.94 31.79
CA GLY A 203 -56.30 6.86 32.43
C GLY A 203 -57.43 7.09 31.44
N ALA A 204 -58.67 6.83 31.86
CA ALA A 204 -59.83 6.99 31.00
C ALA A 204 -60.20 8.46 30.76
N ILE A 205 -60.42 8.85 29.50
CA ILE A 205 -60.79 10.21 29.08
C ILE A 205 -62.28 10.31 28.74
N ASP A 206 -62.93 11.39 29.15
CA ASP A 206 -64.27 11.78 28.70
C ASP A 206 -64.13 12.72 27.48
N ILE A 207 -64.51 12.24 26.30
CA ILE A 207 -64.47 13.00 25.03
C ILE A 207 -65.86 13.56 24.66
N SER A 208 -66.82 13.55 25.58
CA SER A 208 -68.15 14.11 25.37
C SER A 208 -68.08 15.56 24.86
N GLY A 209 -68.62 15.80 23.67
CA GLY A 209 -68.66 17.13 23.07
C GLY A 209 -67.36 17.65 22.44
N TYR A 210 -66.34 16.81 22.26
CA TYR A 210 -65.19 17.10 21.38
C TYR A 210 -65.66 17.29 19.92
N GLU A 211 -64.91 18.03 19.10
CA GLU A 211 -65.23 18.30 17.67
C GLU A 211 -64.18 17.70 16.74
N ILE A 212 -64.63 16.97 15.71
CA ILE A 212 -63.85 16.66 14.51
C ILE A 212 -64.17 17.74 13.47
N ARG A 213 -63.14 18.25 12.78
CA ARG A 213 -63.26 19.11 11.59
C ARG A 213 -62.32 18.61 10.49
N ASP A 214 -62.67 18.86 9.24
CA ASP A 214 -61.77 18.69 8.10
C ASP A 214 -60.90 19.95 7.90
N ASN A 215 -60.41 20.26 6.68
CA ASN A 215 -59.71 21.52 6.40
C ASN A 215 -60.55 22.80 6.66
N SER A 216 -61.88 22.71 6.80
CA SER A 216 -62.77 23.86 7.01
C SER A 216 -63.27 24.02 8.45
N ASP A 217 -63.52 25.26 8.87
CA ASP A 217 -63.95 25.61 10.24
C ASP A 217 -65.48 25.70 10.42
N ASP A 218 -66.27 25.56 9.36
CA ASP A 218 -67.74 25.42 9.37
C ASP A 218 -68.18 23.94 9.37
N HIS A 219 -67.42 23.07 8.73
CA HIS A 219 -67.55 21.61 8.78
C HIS A 219 -67.20 21.08 10.19
N ARG A 220 -68.20 20.59 10.93
CA ARG A 220 -68.03 20.12 12.32
C ARG A 220 -68.96 18.95 12.67
N TRP A 221 -68.35 17.87 13.13
CA TRP A 221 -69.06 16.76 13.77
C TRP A 221 -68.61 16.63 15.22
N LYS A 222 -69.54 16.33 16.13
CA LYS A 222 -69.33 16.36 17.58
C LYS A 222 -69.73 15.05 18.26
N PHE A 223 -68.84 14.54 19.11
CA PHE A 223 -69.07 13.33 19.90
C PHE A 223 -70.30 13.49 20.83
N PRO A 224 -71.16 12.46 20.97
CA PRO A 224 -72.32 12.47 21.87
C PRO A 224 -72.02 12.74 23.35
N ASP A 225 -73.08 13.02 24.11
CA ASP A 225 -73.00 13.15 25.57
C ASP A 225 -72.82 11.75 26.21
N GLY A 226 -71.68 11.50 26.87
CA GLY A 226 -71.34 10.23 27.53
C GLY A 226 -70.38 9.33 26.75
N THR A 227 -69.61 9.87 25.80
CA THR A 227 -68.54 9.13 25.09
C THR A 227 -67.21 9.24 25.85
N SER A 228 -66.61 8.10 26.18
CA SER A 228 -65.32 8.00 26.86
C SER A 228 -64.43 6.95 26.20
N LEU A 229 -63.11 7.04 26.44
CA LEU A 229 -62.12 6.02 26.05
C LEU A 229 -61.33 5.57 27.28
N ASP A 230 -61.25 4.27 27.53
CA ASP A 230 -60.27 3.68 28.46
C ASP A 230 -58.83 3.77 27.88
N PRO A 231 -57.75 3.54 28.66
CA PRO A 231 -56.37 3.60 28.15
C PRO A 231 -56.13 2.63 26.98
N GLY A 232 -55.59 3.13 25.86
CA GLY A 232 -55.39 2.36 24.64
C GLY A 232 -56.68 1.95 23.89
N GLU A 233 -57.86 2.44 24.30
CA GLU A 233 -59.11 2.14 23.57
C GLU A 233 -59.16 2.89 22.23
N LEU A 234 -59.42 2.12 21.16
CA LEU A 234 -59.64 2.59 19.79
C LEU A 234 -61.12 2.91 19.56
N LEU A 235 -61.40 4.05 18.91
CA LEU A 235 -62.75 4.47 18.52
C LEU A 235 -62.81 4.91 17.06
N LEU A 236 -63.34 4.02 16.23
CA LEU A 236 -63.68 4.28 14.84
C LEU A 236 -64.91 5.20 14.71
N VAL A 237 -64.78 6.25 13.91
CA VAL A 237 -65.86 7.13 13.43
C VAL A 237 -66.02 6.91 11.92
N SER A 238 -66.91 5.98 11.56
CA SER A 238 -67.31 5.71 10.17
C SER A 238 -68.23 6.80 9.60
N ALA A 239 -68.32 6.88 8.26
CA ALA A 239 -69.28 7.70 7.53
C ALA A 239 -70.72 7.68 8.11
N ASP A 240 -71.23 6.53 8.58
CA ASP A 240 -72.57 6.36 9.15
C ASP A 240 -72.66 6.53 10.68
N THR A 241 -71.54 6.81 11.36
CA THR A 241 -71.51 7.04 12.81
C THR A 241 -72.29 8.31 13.18
N VAL A 242 -73.32 8.15 14.02
CA VAL A 242 -74.24 9.23 14.41
C VAL A 242 -73.67 10.00 15.61
N GLY A 243 -73.51 11.30 15.42
CA GLY A 243 -73.10 12.24 16.46
C GLY A 243 -73.96 13.50 16.41
N ARG A 244 -73.32 14.66 16.54
CA ARG A 244 -74.00 15.95 16.41
C ARG A 244 -73.32 16.81 15.35
N ILE A 245 -74.09 17.27 14.37
CA ILE A 245 -73.61 18.13 13.28
C ILE A 245 -73.91 19.60 13.60
N TYR A 246 -72.97 20.50 13.32
CA TYR A 246 -73.16 21.93 13.52
C TYR A 246 -74.02 22.54 12.39
N GLN A 247 -74.88 23.49 12.72
CA GLN A 247 -75.78 24.16 11.77
C GLN A 247 -75.58 25.69 11.80
N ASP A 248 -74.78 26.20 10.86
CA ASP A 248 -74.49 27.64 10.67
C ASP A 248 -75.73 28.54 10.68
N GLN A 249 -76.83 28.04 10.12
CA GLN A 249 -78.07 28.81 9.94
C GLN A 249 -78.83 29.05 11.25
N THR A 250 -78.52 28.28 12.29
CA THR A 250 -79.24 28.29 13.57
C THR A 250 -78.34 28.43 14.80
N ASP A 251 -77.01 28.31 14.67
CA ASP A 251 -76.04 28.37 15.79
C ASP A 251 -76.34 27.26 16.82
N THR A 252 -76.55 26.03 16.32
CA THR A 252 -76.95 24.86 17.11
C THR A 252 -76.34 23.55 16.57
N TYR A 253 -76.19 22.58 17.46
CA TYR A 253 -75.90 21.19 17.13
C TYR A 253 -77.20 20.37 17.00
N GLU A 254 -77.36 19.63 15.90
CA GLU A 254 -78.47 18.68 15.66
C GLU A 254 -77.93 17.25 15.43
N GLU A 255 -78.77 16.22 15.53
CA GLU A 255 -78.38 14.80 15.37
C GLU A 255 -78.16 14.46 13.89
N GLY A 256 -77.04 13.82 13.53
CA GLY A 256 -76.69 13.47 12.15
C GLY A 256 -75.44 12.58 12.03
N ALA A 257 -75.24 11.97 10.86
CA ALA A 257 -74.09 11.10 10.59
C ALA A 257 -72.81 11.90 10.27
N PHE A 258 -71.63 11.26 10.41
CA PHE A 258 -70.33 11.86 10.11
C PHE A 258 -70.25 12.44 8.69
N GLN A 259 -70.63 11.66 7.68
CA GLN A 259 -70.70 12.03 6.27
C GLN A 259 -71.67 13.19 5.92
N GLU A 260 -72.49 13.65 6.87
CA GLU A 260 -73.39 14.80 6.69
C GLU A 260 -72.74 16.14 7.07
N ALA A 261 -71.56 16.11 7.70
CA ALA A 261 -70.84 17.30 8.18
C ALA A 261 -69.33 17.32 7.87
N ILE A 262 -68.72 16.16 7.61
CA ILE A 262 -67.32 15.99 7.23
C ILE A 262 -67.28 15.16 5.94
N GLY A 263 -66.36 15.49 5.02
CA GLY A 263 -66.11 14.69 3.83
C GLY A 263 -64.63 14.75 3.47
N ILE A 264 -63.97 13.61 3.36
CA ILE A 264 -62.51 13.49 3.48
C ILE A 264 -61.85 13.53 2.09
N GLY A 265 -61.33 14.70 1.71
CA GLY A 265 -60.81 14.95 0.37
C GLY A 265 -59.45 14.30 0.06
N SER A 266 -59.07 14.34 -1.22
CA SER A 266 -57.76 13.88 -1.68
C SER A 266 -56.60 14.73 -1.16
N GLY A 267 -56.84 16.00 -0.82
CA GLY A 267 -55.86 16.88 -0.19
C GLY A 267 -56.59 17.70 0.86
N ASP A 268 -56.46 17.30 2.11
CA ASP A 268 -57.33 17.68 3.21
C ASP A 268 -56.59 17.57 4.56
N SER A 269 -57.31 17.81 5.66
CA SER A 269 -56.81 17.52 7.00
C SER A 269 -57.92 16.96 7.90
N ILE A 270 -57.55 16.30 8.99
CA ILE A 270 -58.44 16.04 10.13
C ILE A 270 -57.88 16.77 11.34
N ARG A 271 -58.76 17.45 12.08
CA ARG A 271 -58.42 18.27 13.25
C ARG A 271 -59.35 17.92 14.41
N LEU A 272 -58.78 17.45 15.53
CA LEU A 272 -59.50 17.11 16.76
C LEU A 272 -59.46 18.28 17.74
N TYR A 273 -60.62 18.72 18.21
CA TYR A 273 -60.76 19.77 19.22
C TYR A 273 -61.46 19.24 20.48
N ASP A 274 -61.06 19.74 21.65
CA ASP A 274 -61.74 19.46 22.93
C ASP A 274 -63.13 20.12 23.03
N SER A 275 -63.82 19.89 24.14
CA SER A 275 -65.14 20.46 24.42
C SER A 275 -65.14 21.97 24.73
N GLU A 276 -63.98 22.59 24.96
CA GLU A 276 -63.82 24.06 25.09
C GLU A 276 -63.44 24.73 23.76
N GLY A 277 -62.99 23.95 22.76
CA GLY A 277 -62.60 24.39 21.42
C GLY A 277 -61.09 24.49 21.19
N THR A 278 -60.26 23.87 22.04
CA THR A 278 -58.79 23.81 21.90
C THR A 278 -58.40 22.64 21.00
N LEU A 279 -57.52 22.87 20.01
CA LEU A 279 -56.96 21.80 19.17
C LEU A 279 -56.13 20.83 20.03
N GLN A 280 -56.36 19.53 19.86
CA GLN A 280 -55.65 18.43 20.55
C GLN A 280 -54.66 17.73 19.61
N ASP A 281 -55.08 17.46 18.37
CA ASP A 281 -54.29 16.77 17.36
C ASP A 281 -54.73 17.15 15.94
N GLU A 282 -53.81 17.09 14.97
CA GLU A 282 -54.14 17.27 13.55
C GLU A 282 -53.21 16.46 12.62
N TYR A 283 -53.75 16.04 11.47
CA TYR A 283 -52.97 15.50 10.35
C TYR A 283 -53.47 16.08 9.03
N THR A 284 -52.56 16.30 8.08
CA THR A 284 -52.82 16.95 6.77
C THR A 284 -52.06 16.21 5.67
N TRP A 285 -52.71 15.98 4.52
CA TRP A 285 -52.12 15.28 3.37
C TRP A 285 -52.47 15.99 2.04
N THR A 286 -51.79 15.61 0.95
CA THR A 286 -51.95 16.25 -0.37
C THR A 286 -52.55 15.35 -1.46
N GLU A 287 -52.41 14.03 -1.33
CA GLU A 287 -53.06 13.02 -2.17
C GLU A 287 -53.65 11.91 -1.27
N HIS A 288 -54.64 11.15 -1.75
CA HIS A 288 -55.18 10.01 -1.00
C HIS A 288 -54.07 8.98 -0.74
N ALA A 289 -54.12 8.32 0.43
CA ALA A 289 -53.35 7.12 0.69
C ALA A 289 -53.54 6.09 -0.44
N SER A 290 -52.45 5.44 -0.86
CA SER A 290 -52.43 4.55 -2.02
C SER A 290 -51.19 3.65 -1.99
N TYR A 291 -51.38 2.34 -2.08
CA TYR A 291 -50.30 1.35 -2.12
C TYR A 291 -50.32 0.61 -3.46
N GLU A 292 -49.15 0.50 -4.12
CA GLU A 292 -49.01 0.07 -5.53
C GLU A 292 -49.92 0.80 -6.55
N GLY A 293 -50.52 1.94 -6.17
CA GLY A 293 -51.49 2.67 -6.97
C GLY A 293 -52.96 2.30 -6.74
N ASP A 294 -53.26 1.41 -5.79
CA ASP A 294 -54.62 1.15 -5.30
C ASP A 294 -54.88 1.95 -4.02
N GLN A 295 -55.87 2.84 -4.06
CA GLN A 295 -56.32 3.63 -2.91
C GLN A 295 -57.08 2.76 -1.89
N SER A 296 -57.80 1.72 -2.34
CA SER A 296 -58.51 0.78 -1.47
C SER A 296 -57.61 -0.29 -0.83
N ALA A 297 -56.29 -0.10 -0.93
CA ALA A 297 -55.30 -0.88 -0.22
C ALA A 297 -54.69 -0.13 0.98
N ALA A 298 -54.91 1.19 1.14
CA ALA A 298 -54.15 1.97 2.11
C ALA A 298 -54.87 3.15 2.77
N SER A 299 -54.46 3.41 4.00
CA SER A 299 -54.84 4.53 4.87
C SER A 299 -53.59 5.29 5.35
N TYR A 300 -53.81 6.40 6.06
CA TYR A 300 -52.77 7.09 6.82
C TYR A 300 -52.99 6.87 8.31
N GLY A 301 -52.03 6.29 9.03
CA GLY A 301 -52.14 6.10 10.49
C GLY A 301 -50.80 6.12 11.21
N ARG A 302 -50.86 6.21 12.55
CA ARG A 302 -49.70 6.28 13.43
C ARG A 302 -49.06 4.92 13.63
N TYR A 303 -47.74 4.81 13.52
CA TYR A 303 -47.05 3.58 13.91
C TYR A 303 -45.79 3.92 14.75
N PRO A 304 -45.71 3.50 16.03
CA PRO A 304 -46.73 2.76 16.79
C PRO A 304 -48.04 3.56 17.05
N ASP A 305 -49.10 2.84 17.41
CA ASP A 305 -50.42 3.43 17.75
C ASP A 305 -50.28 4.60 18.73
N GLY A 306 -51.03 5.69 18.48
CA GLY A 306 -51.18 6.86 19.36
C GLY A 306 -49.92 7.70 19.62
N THR A 307 -48.73 7.25 19.20
CA THR A 307 -47.44 7.83 19.59
C THR A 307 -46.53 8.13 18.41
N GLY A 308 -46.53 7.27 17.38
CA GLY A 308 -45.72 7.46 16.18
C GLY A 308 -46.23 8.53 15.22
N SER A 309 -45.39 8.88 14.25
CA SER A 309 -45.78 9.65 13.07
C SER A 309 -46.83 8.92 12.23
N PHE A 310 -47.61 9.69 11.48
CA PHE A 310 -48.44 9.16 10.41
C PHE A 310 -47.59 8.60 9.26
N THR A 311 -47.90 7.38 8.85
CA THR A 311 -47.28 6.64 7.76
C THR A 311 -48.35 5.95 6.90
N LEU A 312 -47.94 5.40 5.75
CA LEU A 312 -48.82 4.62 4.87
C LEU A 312 -48.98 3.20 5.42
N MET A 313 -50.22 2.71 5.52
CA MET A 313 -50.53 1.38 6.07
C MET A 313 -51.74 0.74 5.38
N PRO A 314 -51.95 -0.58 5.48
CA PRO A 314 -53.22 -1.19 5.12
C PRO A 314 -54.32 -0.73 6.09
N GLU A 315 -55.57 -0.62 5.61
CA GLU A 315 -56.71 -0.26 6.46
C GLU A 315 -56.87 -1.18 7.69
N THR A 316 -56.77 -0.63 8.90
CA THR A 316 -56.88 -1.35 10.19
C THR A 316 -58.09 -0.97 11.09
N PRO A 317 -59.27 -0.60 10.55
CA PRO A 317 -60.35 0.02 11.34
C PRO A 317 -60.80 -0.80 12.56
N GLY A 318 -60.62 -0.23 13.75
CA GLY A 318 -60.96 -0.83 15.05
C GLY A 318 -59.92 -1.84 15.57
N GLN A 319 -58.71 -1.88 15.01
CA GLN A 319 -57.60 -2.78 15.36
C GLN A 319 -56.29 -1.98 15.41
N SER A 320 -55.26 -2.48 16.10
CA SER A 320 -53.94 -1.84 16.10
C SER A 320 -53.34 -1.73 14.71
N ASN A 321 -52.72 -0.58 14.44
CA ASN A 321 -52.15 -0.25 13.13
C ASN A 321 -51.02 -1.21 12.76
N SER A 322 -51.01 -1.63 11.48
CA SER A 322 -49.95 -2.46 10.90
C SER A 322 -49.24 -1.67 9.81
N TRP A 323 -47.91 -1.54 9.84
CA TRP A 323 -47.20 -0.70 8.88
C TRP A 323 -46.84 -1.43 7.57
N TYR A 324 -46.97 -0.76 6.41
CA TYR A 324 -46.21 -1.10 5.22
C TYR A 324 -44.72 -0.75 5.42
N GLU A 325 -43.97 -1.70 5.97
CA GLU A 325 -42.52 -1.64 6.14
C GLU A 325 -41.83 -1.13 4.85
N PRO A 326 -40.97 -0.09 4.92
CA PRO A 326 -40.36 0.48 3.74
C PRO A 326 -39.43 -0.53 3.06
N THR A 327 -39.60 -0.74 1.76
CA THR A 327 -38.74 -1.57 0.93
C THR A 327 -37.43 -0.84 0.58
N VAL A 328 -36.75 -0.33 1.60
CA VAL A 328 -35.47 0.37 1.54
C VAL A 328 -34.42 -0.50 2.20
N VAL A 329 -33.38 -0.86 1.47
CA VAL A 329 -32.33 -1.78 1.93
C VAL A 329 -30.96 -1.12 1.80
N ILE A 330 -30.03 -1.43 2.71
CA ILE A 330 -28.63 -1.06 2.52
C ILE A 330 -28.11 -1.76 1.26
N ASN A 331 -27.48 -1.00 0.37
CA ASN A 331 -27.06 -1.42 -0.97
C ASN A 331 -25.53 -1.57 -1.07
N GLU A 332 -24.80 -0.61 -0.51
CA GLU A 332 -23.34 -0.54 -0.54
C GLU A 332 -22.81 0.07 0.77
N VAL A 333 -21.67 -0.41 1.29
CA VAL A 333 -21.03 0.10 2.53
C VAL A 333 -19.50 0.18 2.37
N GLU A 334 -18.93 1.30 2.80
CA GLU A 334 -17.50 1.57 2.86
C GLU A 334 -17.08 1.98 4.28
N SER A 335 -15.94 1.48 4.74
CA SER A 335 -15.48 1.53 6.14
C SER A 335 -13.95 1.66 6.32
N ASN A 336 -13.16 1.72 5.24
CA ASN A 336 -11.69 1.81 5.32
C ASN A 336 -10.99 2.29 4.03
N GLY A 337 -11.64 2.23 2.86
CA GLY A 337 -11.05 2.52 1.55
C GLY A 337 -11.09 3.98 1.09
N ASP A 338 -12.07 4.76 1.55
CA ASP A 338 -12.35 6.12 1.07
C ASP A 338 -11.81 7.24 1.98
N ALA A 339 -12.04 8.50 1.58
CA ALA A 339 -11.74 9.67 2.40
C ALA A 339 -12.76 9.95 3.54
N THR A 340 -13.91 9.28 3.50
CA THR A 340 -14.97 9.27 4.53
C THR A 340 -15.61 7.88 4.56
N ASP A 341 -16.08 7.44 5.73
CA ASP A 341 -16.92 6.23 5.83
C ASP A 341 -18.35 6.53 5.36
N TRP A 342 -19.06 5.56 4.80
CA TRP A 342 -20.43 5.79 4.32
C TRP A 342 -21.22 4.50 4.06
N ALA A 343 -22.54 4.64 4.01
CA ALA A 343 -23.44 3.58 3.56
C ALA A 343 -24.55 4.12 2.66
N GLU A 344 -24.90 3.36 1.64
CA GLU A 344 -25.97 3.67 0.70
C GLU A 344 -27.20 2.80 0.97
N VAL A 345 -28.39 3.39 0.82
CA VAL A 345 -29.66 2.67 0.76
C VAL A 345 -30.33 2.80 -0.60
N TYR A 346 -31.05 1.76 -1.01
CA TYR A 346 -31.75 1.66 -2.30
C TYR A 346 -33.22 1.27 -2.08
N ASN A 347 -34.13 1.91 -2.84
CA ASN A 347 -35.55 1.59 -2.82
C ASN A 347 -35.90 0.51 -3.85
N VAL A 348 -36.04 -0.75 -3.40
CA VAL A 348 -36.45 -1.89 -4.26
C VAL A 348 -37.96 -1.91 -4.57
N GLY A 349 -38.74 -1.01 -3.97
CA GLY A 349 -40.19 -0.94 -4.10
C GLY A 349 -40.67 -0.17 -5.32
N SER A 350 -41.99 -0.19 -5.54
CA SER A 350 -42.67 0.58 -6.60
C SER A 350 -43.32 1.89 -6.13
N THR A 351 -43.10 2.29 -4.87
CA THR A 351 -43.61 3.53 -4.27
C THR A 351 -42.46 4.40 -3.74
N PRO A 352 -42.51 5.75 -3.87
CA PRO A 352 -41.54 6.63 -3.21
C PRO A 352 -41.61 6.51 -1.68
N VAL A 353 -40.47 6.72 -1.02
CA VAL A 353 -40.34 6.68 0.44
C VAL A 353 -39.82 8.03 0.95
N ASP A 354 -40.46 8.58 1.98
CA ASP A 354 -40.02 9.80 2.65
C ASP A 354 -38.93 9.48 3.68
N LEU A 355 -37.72 9.97 3.43
CA LEU A 355 -36.54 9.81 4.28
C LEU A 355 -36.40 10.93 5.32
N SER A 356 -37.34 11.89 5.41
CA SER A 356 -37.26 13.02 6.33
C SER A 356 -37.03 12.57 7.79
N GLY A 357 -35.92 13.01 8.37
CA GLY A 357 -35.51 12.69 9.74
C GLY A 357 -34.97 11.26 9.96
N TRP A 358 -34.74 10.46 8.91
CA TRP A 358 -34.03 9.19 9.01
C TRP A 358 -32.56 9.40 9.38
N TYR A 359 -31.90 8.39 9.96
CA TYR A 359 -30.50 8.46 10.38
C TYR A 359 -29.83 7.08 10.36
N LEU A 360 -28.49 7.09 10.42
CA LEU A 360 -27.63 5.90 10.48
C LEU A 360 -26.98 5.80 11.86
N LEU A 361 -26.89 4.61 12.43
CA LEU A 361 -26.02 4.29 13.58
C LEU A 361 -25.17 3.04 13.27
N ASP A 362 -24.09 2.89 14.03
CA ASP A 362 -23.21 1.72 14.03
C ASP A 362 -23.58 0.74 15.16
N ASN A 363 -22.64 -0.10 15.62
CA ASN A 363 -22.88 -1.00 16.75
C ASN A 363 -22.83 -0.36 18.15
N ASP A 364 -22.59 0.95 18.29
CA ASP A 364 -22.81 1.73 19.52
C ASP A 364 -23.93 2.78 19.35
N PRO A 365 -25.19 2.35 19.16
CA PRO A 365 -26.32 3.25 18.94
C PRO A 365 -26.69 4.11 20.17
N VAL A 366 -25.99 3.95 21.30
CA VAL A 366 -26.16 4.77 22.50
C VAL A 366 -25.04 5.81 22.61
N GLY A 367 -23.78 5.41 22.44
CA GLY A 367 -22.63 6.32 22.43
C GLY A 367 -22.70 7.32 21.28
N HIS A 368 -23.10 6.87 20.10
CA HIS A 368 -23.15 7.68 18.88
C HIS A 368 -24.51 8.33 18.57
N ALA A 369 -25.50 8.19 19.46
CA ALA A 369 -26.81 8.85 19.36
C ALA A 369 -26.74 10.40 19.31
N ALA A 370 -25.62 11.00 19.73
CA ALA A 370 -25.37 12.45 19.66
C ALA A 370 -24.53 12.89 18.45
N ASP A 371 -23.96 11.94 17.70
CA ASP A 371 -23.03 12.14 16.58
C ASP A 371 -23.71 12.00 15.21
N VAL A 372 -25.05 11.86 15.18
CA VAL A 372 -25.87 11.78 13.95
C VAL A 372 -26.47 13.13 13.55
N THR A 373 -26.61 13.34 12.25
CA THR A 373 -27.37 14.43 11.63
C THR A 373 -28.47 13.83 10.76
N PRO A 374 -29.74 13.86 11.21
CA PRO A 374 -30.85 13.28 10.46
C PRO A 374 -31.06 13.91 9.08
N VAL A 375 -31.52 13.09 8.13
CA VAL A 375 -31.82 13.46 6.75
C VAL A 375 -32.82 14.61 6.67
N ALA A 376 -32.60 15.55 5.75
CA ALA A 376 -33.34 16.80 5.67
C ALA A 376 -34.83 16.61 5.33
N GLU A 377 -35.68 17.44 5.94
CA GLU A 377 -37.12 17.53 5.69
C GLU A 377 -37.46 17.71 4.19
N GLY A 378 -38.33 16.85 3.67
CA GLY A 378 -38.76 16.81 2.27
C GLY A 378 -37.89 15.93 1.36
N THR A 379 -37.01 15.09 1.91
CA THR A 379 -36.18 14.15 1.13
C THR A 379 -36.97 12.90 0.78
N VAL A 380 -37.22 12.67 -0.52
CA VAL A 380 -38.00 11.53 -1.01
C VAL A 380 -37.14 10.66 -1.93
N LEU A 381 -37.06 9.37 -1.62
CA LEU A 381 -36.37 8.35 -2.39
C LEU A 381 -37.35 7.62 -3.32
N ASN A 382 -37.28 7.86 -4.63
CA ASN A 382 -38.20 7.25 -5.59
C ASN A 382 -37.81 5.78 -5.89
N PRO A 383 -38.72 4.99 -6.50
CA PRO A 383 -38.43 3.62 -6.94
C PRO A 383 -37.17 3.51 -7.79
N GLY A 384 -36.20 2.72 -7.34
CA GLY A 384 -34.93 2.52 -8.03
C GLY A 384 -33.92 3.66 -7.91
N GLU A 385 -34.08 4.58 -6.96
CA GLU A 385 -33.07 5.58 -6.59
C GLU A 385 -32.25 5.14 -5.37
N TYR A 386 -31.08 5.79 -5.21
CA TYR A 386 -30.11 5.59 -4.13
C TYR A 386 -30.08 6.80 -3.19
N PHE A 387 -29.76 6.60 -1.91
CA PHE A 387 -29.44 7.66 -0.96
C PHE A 387 -28.22 7.28 -0.11
N VAL A 388 -27.26 8.20 0.03
CA VAL A 388 -25.97 7.95 0.72
C VAL A 388 -25.94 8.67 2.06
N PHE A 389 -25.83 7.91 3.14
CA PHE A 389 -25.43 8.40 4.45
C PHE A 389 -23.90 8.52 4.48
N ASP A 390 -23.39 9.73 4.28
CA ASP A 390 -21.95 10.04 4.27
C ASP A 390 -21.47 10.59 5.62
N GLN A 391 -20.31 10.13 6.10
CA GLN A 391 -19.64 10.71 7.28
C GLN A 391 -19.29 12.19 7.03
N MET A 392 -19.32 12.99 8.09
CA MET A 392 -19.24 14.46 8.09
C MET A 392 -20.45 15.20 7.51
N GLU A 393 -21.42 14.53 6.88
CA GLU A 393 -22.74 15.11 6.53
C GLU A 393 -23.88 14.52 7.38
N HIS A 394 -23.93 13.20 7.52
CA HIS A 394 -25.02 12.47 8.21
C HIS A 394 -24.60 11.85 9.55
N PHE A 395 -23.29 11.62 9.77
CA PHE A 395 -22.76 11.15 11.06
C PHE A 395 -21.29 11.56 11.25
N THR A 396 -20.76 11.53 12.49
CA THR A 396 -19.36 11.93 12.79
C THR A 396 -18.50 10.87 13.50
N PHE A 397 -19.03 9.67 13.74
CA PHE A 397 -18.25 8.46 14.04
C PHE A 397 -17.72 7.82 12.75
N GLY A 398 -17.00 6.69 12.86
CA GLY A 398 -16.45 5.97 11.71
C GLY A 398 -16.72 4.48 11.80
N LEU A 399 -16.91 3.85 10.64
CA LEU A 399 -17.40 2.48 10.55
C LEU A 399 -16.25 1.48 10.77
N GLY A 400 -16.36 0.71 11.84
CA GLY A 400 -15.28 -0.09 12.40
C GLY A 400 -14.96 -1.37 11.65
N LYS A 401 -13.92 -2.06 12.12
CA LYS A 401 -13.43 -3.29 11.51
C LYS A 401 -14.39 -4.48 11.63
N ALA A 402 -15.07 -4.58 12.76
CA ALA A 402 -16.04 -5.63 13.05
C ALA A 402 -17.27 -4.93 13.63
N ASP A 403 -18.18 -4.53 12.75
CA ASP A 403 -19.15 -3.47 13.00
C ASP A 403 -20.42 -3.66 12.16
N GLN A 404 -21.37 -2.74 12.30
CA GLN A 404 -22.69 -2.74 11.69
C GLN A 404 -23.00 -1.37 11.09
N VAL A 405 -23.88 -1.33 10.10
CA VAL A 405 -24.70 -0.17 9.74
C VAL A 405 -26.15 -0.52 10.00
N SER A 406 -26.83 0.32 10.77
CA SER A 406 -28.26 0.20 11.08
C SER A 406 -28.97 1.52 10.74
N ILE A 407 -29.95 1.43 9.84
CA ILE A 407 -30.71 2.57 9.31
C ILE A 407 -32.03 2.67 10.07
N TYR A 408 -32.32 3.86 10.60
CA TYR A 408 -33.53 4.14 11.38
C TYR A 408 -34.36 5.24 10.74
N ASN A 409 -35.69 5.15 10.87
CA ASN A 409 -36.57 6.29 10.58
C ASN A 409 -36.58 7.32 11.73
N LYS A 410 -37.19 8.48 11.50
CA LYS A 410 -37.37 9.55 12.51
C LYS A 410 -38.08 9.11 13.80
N ASP A 411 -38.90 8.06 13.72
CA ASP A 411 -39.64 7.48 14.84
C ASP A 411 -38.82 6.40 15.59
N ARG A 412 -37.53 6.26 15.25
CA ARG A 412 -36.53 5.33 15.81
C ARG A 412 -36.77 3.85 15.52
N ILE A 413 -37.52 3.53 14.48
CA ILE A 413 -37.73 2.16 14.02
C ILE A 413 -36.63 1.82 13.02
N MET A 414 -35.94 0.70 13.24
CA MET A 414 -34.92 0.18 12.34
C MET A 414 -35.56 -0.34 11.05
N ILE A 415 -34.98 -0.03 9.90
CA ILE A 415 -35.50 -0.33 8.56
C ILE A 415 -34.60 -1.34 7.84
N ALA A 416 -33.28 -1.22 8.01
CA ALA A 416 -32.31 -2.13 7.43
C ALA A 416 -31.05 -2.18 8.30
N GLU A 417 -30.43 -3.37 8.39
CA GLU A 417 -29.15 -3.60 9.05
C GLU A 417 -28.20 -4.41 8.16
N PHE A 418 -26.89 -4.20 8.33
CA PHE A 418 -25.84 -5.05 7.76
C PHE A 418 -24.59 -5.01 8.64
N ALA A 419 -23.98 -6.17 8.93
CA ALA A 419 -22.82 -6.29 9.82
C ALA A 419 -21.72 -7.20 9.25
N TRP A 420 -20.46 -6.94 9.64
CA TRP A 420 -19.26 -7.59 9.11
C TRP A 420 -18.19 -7.90 10.19
N GLU A 421 -17.25 -8.80 9.91
CA GLU A 421 -16.19 -9.25 10.85
C GLU A 421 -14.78 -8.66 10.54
N ASP A 422 -14.54 -8.29 9.29
CA ASP A 422 -13.35 -7.64 8.73
C ASP A 422 -13.84 -6.60 7.72
N HIS A 423 -13.11 -5.50 7.50
CA HIS A 423 -13.36 -4.59 6.37
C HIS A 423 -13.26 -5.34 5.03
N ALA A 424 -14.02 -4.88 4.02
CA ALA A 424 -13.86 -5.33 2.63
C ALA A 424 -12.50 -4.88 2.04
N ASN A 425 -12.11 -5.46 0.90
CA ASN A 425 -10.94 -5.02 0.13
C ASN A 425 -11.24 -3.75 -0.69
N GLY A 426 -12.52 -3.44 -0.90
CA GLY A 426 -13.05 -2.12 -1.20
C GLY A 426 -14.32 -1.94 -0.38
N VAL A 427 -15.47 -2.06 -1.03
CA VAL A 427 -16.80 -1.95 -0.42
C VAL A 427 -17.47 -3.31 -0.20
N PHE A 428 -18.48 -3.35 0.68
CA PHE A 428 -19.50 -4.40 0.66
C PHE A 428 -20.66 -3.97 -0.24
N ALA A 429 -20.81 -4.63 -1.39
CA ALA A 429 -21.77 -4.30 -2.45
C ALA A 429 -22.86 -5.36 -2.61
N ARG A 430 -24.13 -4.99 -2.77
CA ARG A 430 -25.19 -5.92 -3.23
C ARG A 430 -25.17 -6.03 -4.75
N ILE A 431 -24.94 -7.23 -5.27
CA ILE A 431 -24.91 -7.47 -6.73
C ILE A 431 -25.90 -8.58 -7.11
N PRO A 432 -27.01 -8.27 -7.80
CA PRO A 432 -27.48 -6.94 -8.24
C PRO A 432 -27.97 -6.05 -7.10
N ASP A 433 -28.14 -4.75 -7.37
CA ASP A 433 -28.64 -3.76 -6.41
C ASP A 433 -29.90 -4.22 -5.67
N GLY A 434 -29.91 -3.97 -4.35
CA GLY A 434 -30.98 -4.25 -3.39
C GLY A 434 -31.46 -5.70 -3.26
N THR A 435 -31.03 -6.61 -4.13
CA THR A 435 -31.60 -7.96 -4.28
C THR A 435 -30.55 -9.06 -4.30
N GLY A 436 -29.28 -8.71 -4.53
CA GLY A 436 -28.14 -9.59 -4.34
C GLY A 436 -27.73 -9.75 -2.88
N GLU A 437 -26.96 -10.80 -2.63
CA GLU A 437 -26.14 -10.91 -1.41
C GLU A 437 -25.06 -9.82 -1.41
N PHE A 438 -24.60 -9.41 -0.24
CA PHE A 438 -23.40 -8.58 -0.14
C PHE A 438 -22.16 -9.37 -0.56
N VAL A 439 -21.33 -8.76 -1.39
CA VAL A 439 -20.01 -9.25 -1.78
C VAL A 439 -18.95 -8.19 -1.52
N ASP A 440 -17.75 -8.63 -1.16
CA ASP A 440 -16.54 -7.81 -1.14
C ASP A 440 -16.19 -7.43 -2.58
N PHE A 441 -16.24 -6.13 -2.89
CA PHE A 441 -16.14 -5.57 -4.24
C PHE A 441 -15.10 -4.45 -4.28
N ALA A 442 -14.08 -4.62 -5.13
CA ALA A 442 -12.87 -3.80 -5.09
C ALA A 442 -13.00 -2.39 -5.73
N VAL A 443 -14.22 -1.94 -6.03
CA VAL A 443 -14.50 -0.62 -6.65
C VAL A 443 -15.80 -0.08 -6.06
N ALA A 444 -15.72 1.05 -5.36
CA ALA A 444 -16.89 1.78 -4.88
C ALA A 444 -17.75 2.32 -6.03
N THR A 445 -19.07 2.25 -5.88
CA THR A 445 -20.10 2.76 -6.80
C THR A 445 -21.00 3.85 -6.20
N LYS A 446 -20.80 4.28 -4.94
CA LYS A 446 -21.38 5.47 -4.25
C LYS A 446 -22.28 6.38 -5.11
N GLY A 447 -23.60 6.15 -5.07
CA GLY A 447 -24.63 6.92 -5.79
C GLY A 447 -24.99 6.39 -7.19
N GLU A 448 -24.40 5.27 -7.62
CA GLU A 448 -24.57 4.61 -8.91
C GLU A 448 -24.78 3.08 -8.71
N ALA A 449 -25.19 2.36 -9.76
CA ALA A 449 -25.57 0.95 -9.66
C ALA A 449 -24.38 -0.02 -9.47
N ASN A 450 -24.52 -0.98 -8.54
CA ASN A 450 -23.55 -2.02 -8.20
C ASN A 450 -23.50 -3.13 -9.26
N ILE A 451 -22.69 -2.91 -10.31
CA ILE A 451 -22.68 -3.74 -11.53
C ILE A 451 -21.30 -4.29 -11.88
N ILE A 452 -21.19 -5.63 -11.95
CA ILE A 452 -20.03 -6.32 -12.51
C ILE A 452 -20.01 -6.07 -14.03
N LYS A 453 -19.03 -5.28 -14.48
CA LYS A 453 -18.73 -5.03 -15.89
C LYS A 453 -17.57 -5.92 -16.36
N ASN A 454 -17.56 -6.32 -17.62
CA ASN A 454 -16.38 -6.89 -18.24
C ASN A 454 -15.20 -5.88 -18.18
N PRO A 455 -14.02 -6.25 -17.65
CA PRO A 455 -12.85 -5.36 -17.55
C PRO A 455 -12.14 -5.13 -18.90
N VAL A 456 -12.78 -5.42 -20.03
CA VAL A 456 -12.21 -5.17 -21.35
C VAL A 456 -12.01 -3.67 -21.60
N VAL A 457 -10.79 -3.32 -21.98
CA VAL A 457 -10.37 -1.94 -22.20
C VAL A 457 -10.51 -1.62 -23.69
N LEU A 458 -11.13 -0.50 -24.03
CA LEU A 458 -11.04 0.10 -25.36
C LEU A 458 -9.70 0.83 -25.48
N ASN A 459 -8.76 0.33 -26.29
CA ASN A 459 -7.34 0.71 -26.16
C ASN A 459 -6.84 1.66 -27.26
N GLU A 460 -7.13 1.38 -28.53
CA GLU A 460 -6.66 2.19 -29.66
C GLU A 460 -7.69 2.15 -30.81
N ILE A 461 -7.97 3.31 -31.42
CA ILE A 461 -8.94 3.45 -32.52
C ILE A 461 -8.25 4.10 -33.73
N GLN A 462 -8.50 3.56 -34.93
CA GLN A 462 -8.16 4.20 -36.20
C GLN A 462 -9.44 4.53 -36.97
N SER A 463 -9.76 5.82 -37.13
CA SER A 463 -10.86 6.28 -37.99
C SER A 463 -10.42 6.67 -39.40
N LYS A 464 -9.11 6.57 -39.70
CA LYS A 464 -8.52 6.70 -41.04
C LYS A 464 -7.04 6.37 -41.08
N ASP A 465 -6.68 5.33 -41.82
CA ASP A 465 -5.30 5.06 -42.22
C ASP A 465 -4.74 6.19 -43.14
N PRO A 466 -3.60 6.83 -42.84
CA PRO A 466 -2.93 7.78 -43.74
C PRO A 466 -2.44 7.17 -45.07
N GLN A 467 -2.26 5.84 -45.14
CA GLN A 467 -1.96 5.04 -46.33
C GLN A 467 -3.21 4.42 -46.99
N GLY A 468 -4.36 4.36 -46.31
CA GLY A 468 -5.66 3.99 -46.88
C GLY A 468 -6.07 2.51 -46.78
N GLY A 469 -5.62 1.79 -45.76
CA GLY A 469 -6.29 0.59 -45.23
C GLY A 469 -7.60 0.90 -44.49
N PRO A 470 -8.23 -0.14 -43.88
CA PRO A 470 -9.55 -0.03 -43.24
C PRO A 470 -9.47 0.65 -41.87
N ASP A 471 -10.62 1.13 -41.40
CA ASP A 471 -10.79 1.56 -40.01
C ASP A 471 -10.76 0.36 -39.05
N TRP A 472 -10.36 0.57 -37.80
CA TRP A 472 -10.28 -0.49 -36.80
C TRP A 472 -10.36 0.00 -35.35
N ILE A 473 -10.68 -0.94 -34.47
CA ILE A 473 -10.88 -0.78 -33.04
C ILE A 473 -10.10 -1.89 -32.34
N GLU A 474 -9.20 -1.52 -31.44
CA GLU A 474 -8.49 -2.45 -30.56
C GLU A 474 -9.11 -2.49 -29.16
N LEU A 475 -9.31 -3.71 -28.67
CA LEU A 475 -9.62 -3.99 -27.28
C LEU A 475 -8.42 -4.66 -26.59
N ALA A 476 -8.15 -4.29 -25.34
CA ALA A 476 -7.11 -4.85 -24.51
C ALA A 476 -7.66 -5.53 -23.25
N ASN A 477 -6.86 -6.41 -22.67
CA ASN A 477 -7.13 -7.07 -21.41
C ASN A 477 -6.05 -6.67 -20.40
N ASN A 478 -6.42 -5.84 -19.42
CA ASN A 478 -5.54 -5.37 -18.34
C ASN A 478 -5.28 -6.43 -17.25
N THR A 479 -5.91 -7.61 -17.34
CA THR A 479 -5.81 -8.64 -16.30
C THR A 479 -4.71 -9.66 -16.58
N GLY A 480 -4.14 -10.22 -15.50
CA GLY A 480 -3.20 -11.34 -15.55
C GLY A 480 -3.83 -12.71 -15.91
N ALA A 481 -5.07 -12.75 -16.43
CA ALA A 481 -5.81 -13.94 -16.79
C ALA A 481 -6.36 -13.87 -18.23
N GLU A 482 -6.83 -15.00 -18.78
CA GLU A 482 -7.52 -15.01 -20.08
C GLU A 482 -8.94 -14.44 -19.92
N LEU A 483 -9.22 -13.31 -20.58
CA LEU A 483 -10.50 -12.61 -20.52
C LEU A 483 -11.43 -13.08 -21.65
N ASP A 484 -12.69 -13.37 -21.32
CA ASP A 484 -13.74 -13.68 -22.29
C ASP A 484 -14.55 -12.41 -22.59
N ILE A 485 -14.77 -12.12 -23.88
CA ILE A 485 -15.45 -10.89 -24.36
C ILE A 485 -16.64 -11.22 -25.26
N SER A 486 -17.12 -12.47 -25.21
CA SER A 486 -18.27 -12.96 -25.98
C SER A 486 -19.54 -12.14 -25.70
N GLY A 487 -20.29 -11.78 -26.75
CA GLY A 487 -21.59 -11.11 -26.63
C GLY A 487 -21.55 -9.60 -26.40
N ILE A 488 -20.37 -9.02 -26.14
CA ILE A 488 -20.18 -7.56 -26.06
C ILE A 488 -20.49 -6.91 -27.41
N VAL A 489 -21.16 -5.76 -27.41
CA VAL A 489 -21.63 -5.07 -28.62
C VAL A 489 -20.85 -3.78 -28.85
N ILE A 490 -20.19 -3.68 -30.00
CA ILE A 490 -19.52 -2.47 -30.49
C ILE A 490 -20.55 -1.62 -31.28
N LYS A 491 -20.61 -0.31 -31.01
CA LYS A 491 -21.40 0.69 -31.78
C LYS A 491 -20.58 1.97 -32.03
N ASP A 492 -20.91 2.72 -33.08
CA ASP A 492 -20.34 4.07 -33.35
C ASP A 492 -21.27 5.18 -32.81
N ASP A 493 -21.41 6.36 -33.46
CA ASP A 493 -22.41 7.38 -33.09
C ASP A 493 -23.88 7.05 -33.46
N ASP A 494 -24.14 6.07 -34.33
CA ASP A 494 -25.50 5.64 -34.71
C ASP A 494 -25.90 4.35 -33.98
N ASP A 495 -27.01 4.39 -33.22
CA ASP A 495 -27.51 3.22 -32.49
C ASP A 495 -27.96 2.04 -33.39
N THR A 496 -28.04 2.24 -34.71
CA THR A 496 -28.34 1.18 -35.68
C THR A 496 -27.10 0.48 -36.26
N HIS A 497 -25.89 0.96 -35.92
CA HIS A 497 -24.63 0.29 -36.20
C HIS A 497 -24.23 -0.57 -35.00
N GLU A 498 -24.42 -1.88 -35.12
CA GLU A 498 -24.19 -2.84 -34.03
C GLU A 498 -23.36 -4.03 -34.51
N TYR A 499 -22.26 -4.33 -33.81
CA TYR A 499 -21.48 -5.55 -33.99
C TYR A 499 -21.35 -6.31 -32.68
N VAL A 500 -21.97 -7.50 -32.62
CA VAL A 500 -21.88 -8.41 -31.46
C VAL A 500 -20.63 -9.27 -31.60
N ILE A 501 -19.73 -9.19 -30.62
CA ILE A 501 -18.50 -9.98 -30.57
C ILE A 501 -18.85 -11.48 -30.46
N PRO A 502 -18.31 -12.36 -31.34
CA PRO A 502 -18.72 -13.76 -31.40
C PRO A 502 -18.49 -14.58 -30.11
N GLU A 503 -19.36 -15.58 -29.93
CA GLU A 503 -19.25 -16.61 -28.89
C GLU A 503 -17.89 -17.33 -28.90
N GLY A 504 -17.22 -17.31 -27.75
CA GLY A 504 -15.89 -17.89 -27.53
C GLY A 504 -14.73 -16.99 -27.94
N THR A 505 -14.96 -15.69 -28.18
CA THR A 505 -13.89 -14.72 -28.43
C THR A 505 -13.24 -14.28 -27.12
N LYS A 506 -11.90 -14.34 -27.07
CA LYS A 506 -11.11 -14.10 -25.87
C LYS A 506 -9.83 -13.31 -26.13
N ILE A 507 -9.38 -12.61 -25.11
CA ILE A 507 -8.09 -11.92 -25.08
C ILE A 507 -7.15 -12.63 -24.09
N PRO A 508 -5.90 -12.96 -24.47
CA PRO A 508 -4.90 -13.46 -23.53
C PRO A 508 -4.61 -12.46 -22.38
N ALA A 509 -4.02 -12.94 -21.28
CA ALA A 509 -3.54 -12.08 -20.20
C ALA A 509 -2.58 -11.01 -20.73
N ASN A 510 -2.78 -9.75 -20.33
CA ASN A 510 -2.03 -8.56 -20.82
C ASN A 510 -1.96 -8.48 -22.36
N GLY A 511 -3.03 -8.91 -23.05
CA GLY A 511 -3.10 -9.04 -24.51
C GLY A 511 -4.03 -8.04 -25.18
N PHE A 512 -4.00 -8.04 -26.51
CA PHE A 512 -4.76 -7.16 -27.39
C PHE A 512 -5.54 -7.96 -28.44
N ILE A 513 -6.67 -7.43 -28.92
CA ILE A 513 -7.44 -7.96 -30.06
C ILE A 513 -7.98 -6.81 -30.92
N VAL A 514 -7.84 -6.91 -32.25
CA VAL A 514 -8.22 -5.85 -33.19
C VAL A 514 -9.38 -6.31 -34.07
N PHE A 515 -10.44 -5.50 -34.15
CA PHE A 515 -11.57 -5.65 -35.06
C PHE A 515 -11.50 -4.56 -36.14
N THR A 516 -11.83 -4.89 -37.40
CA THR A 516 -11.77 -3.94 -38.53
C THR A 516 -13.15 -3.61 -39.11
N GLU A 517 -13.23 -2.60 -39.96
CA GLU A 517 -14.39 -2.26 -40.83
C GLU A 517 -15.01 -3.50 -41.50
N ASN A 518 -14.20 -4.51 -41.84
CA ASN A 518 -14.65 -5.75 -42.49
C ASN A 518 -15.37 -6.72 -41.54
N ASP A 519 -15.13 -6.58 -40.23
CA ASP A 519 -15.69 -7.40 -39.16
C ASP A 519 -16.98 -6.75 -38.64
N PHE A 520 -16.94 -5.45 -38.30
CA PHE A 520 -18.11 -4.73 -37.78
C PHE A 520 -19.06 -4.16 -38.84
N GLY A 521 -18.60 -3.94 -40.08
CA GLY A 521 -19.46 -3.69 -41.25
C GLY A 521 -19.96 -2.25 -41.43
N PHE A 522 -19.55 -1.34 -40.54
CA PHE A 522 -19.64 0.12 -40.65
C PHE A 522 -18.22 0.72 -40.62
N GLY A 523 -18.06 2.03 -40.82
CA GLY A 523 -16.75 2.69 -40.92
C GLY A 523 -16.74 3.99 -40.10
N LEU A 524 -15.58 4.35 -39.57
CA LEU A 524 -15.46 5.33 -38.49
C LEU A 524 -15.24 6.75 -39.01
N GLY A 525 -16.07 7.67 -38.54
CA GLY A 525 -16.37 8.94 -39.18
C GLY A 525 -15.50 10.12 -38.76
N LYS A 526 -16.11 11.32 -38.90
CA LYS A 526 -15.53 12.60 -38.48
C LYS A 526 -16.35 13.16 -37.32
N ASN A 527 -15.71 13.38 -36.17
CA ASN A 527 -16.38 13.74 -34.92
C ASN A 527 -17.33 12.62 -34.45
N ASP A 528 -16.77 11.42 -34.32
CA ASP A 528 -17.47 10.16 -34.12
C ASP A 528 -17.01 9.50 -32.80
N ARG A 529 -17.66 8.40 -32.41
CA ARG A 529 -17.52 7.71 -31.13
C ARG A 529 -17.30 6.21 -31.36
N VAL A 530 -16.69 5.52 -30.39
CA VAL A 530 -16.80 4.05 -30.24
C VAL A 530 -17.39 3.77 -28.87
N ARG A 531 -18.35 2.86 -28.79
CA ARG A 531 -19.04 2.43 -27.57
C ARG A 531 -19.03 0.91 -27.45
N LEU A 532 -18.76 0.39 -26.25
CA LEU A 532 -18.86 -1.02 -25.90
C LEU A 532 -20.02 -1.23 -24.92
N PHE A 533 -20.89 -2.19 -25.23
CA PHE A 533 -22.03 -2.56 -24.38
C PHE A 533 -22.00 -4.04 -23.99
N GLU A 534 -22.40 -4.35 -22.75
CA GLU A 534 -22.59 -5.72 -22.25
C GLU A 534 -23.98 -5.79 -21.63
N ASN A 535 -24.87 -6.66 -22.14
CA ASN A 535 -26.27 -6.74 -21.68
C ASN A 535 -26.99 -5.36 -21.64
N ASP A 536 -26.85 -4.57 -22.71
CA ASP A 536 -27.32 -3.19 -22.87
C ASP A 536 -26.69 -2.12 -21.94
N LEU A 537 -25.83 -2.50 -20.98
CA LEU A 537 -25.03 -1.58 -20.15
C LEU A 537 -23.81 -1.07 -20.92
N LEU A 538 -23.58 0.24 -20.94
CA LEU A 538 -22.36 0.85 -21.49
C LEU A 538 -21.17 0.58 -20.55
N ILE A 539 -20.15 -0.13 -21.02
CA ILE A 539 -18.97 -0.50 -20.22
C ILE A 539 -17.73 0.35 -20.53
N ALA A 540 -17.56 0.81 -21.77
CA ALA A 540 -16.48 1.72 -22.17
C ALA A 540 -16.86 2.53 -23.42
N ASP A 541 -16.32 3.75 -23.57
CA ASP A 541 -16.45 4.52 -24.80
C ASP A 541 -15.31 5.54 -25.01
N THR A 542 -15.21 6.08 -26.22
CA THR A 542 -14.41 7.28 -26.51
C THR A 542 -14.97 8.06 -27.69
N THR A 543 -14.80 9.38 -27.68
CA THR A 543 -15.19 10.30 -28.76
C THR A 543 -13.98 11.13 -29.21
N TRP A 544 -13.78 11.32 -30.51
CA TRP A 544 -12.73 12.20 -31.05
C TRP A 544 -13.29 13.38 -31.83
N VAL A 545 -12.45 14.39 -32.10
CA VAL A 545 -12.80 15.57 -32.92
C VAL A 545 -12.00 15.54 -34.22
N ASP A 546 -12.64 15.88 -35.33
CA ASP A 546 -12.14 15.61 -36.68
C ASP A 546 -11.84 14.11 -36.90
N GLN A 547 -10.58 13.70 -37.05
CA GLN A 547 -10.16 12.37 -37.52
C GLN A 547 -8.90 11.95 -36.76
N THR A 548 -8.75 10.67 -36.44
CA THR A 548 -7.56 10.17 -35.73
C THR A 548 -6.29 10.48 -36.54
N ASN A 549 -5.19 10.82 -35.85
CA ASN A 549 -3.93 11.19 -36.50
C ASN A 549 -2.71 10.80 -35.64
N PRO A 550 -2.13 9.59 -35.83
CA PRO A 550 -2.60 8.53 -36.72
C PRO A 550 -3.80 7.78 -36.12
N THR A 551 -3.73 7.44 -34.85
CA THR A 551 -4.76 6.72 -34.08
C THR A 551 -5.07 7.45 -32.78
N TRP A 552 -6.16 7.06 -32.11
CA TRP A 552 -6.67 7.64 -30.88
C TRP A 552 -6.55 6.59 -29.78
N GLY A 553 -5.51 6.73 -28.95
CA GLY A 553 -5.07 5.74 -27.97
C GLY A 553 -5.36 6.16 -26.54
N LEU A 554 -5.65 5.18 -25.68
CA LEU A 554 -5.83 5.35 -24.25
C LEU A 554 -4.48 5.64 -23.56
N TYR A 555 -4.46 6.64 -22.67
CA TYR A 555 -3.25 7.10 -21.98
C TYR A 555 -3.39 7.09 -20.44
N PRO A 556 -2.43 6.49 -19.70
CA PRO A 556 -1.40 5.57 -20.20
C PRO A 556 -2.00 4.33 -20.89
N ASP A 557 -1.19 3.60 -21.66
CA ASP A 557 -1.63 2.41 -22.39
C ASP A 557 -2.31 1.39 -21.46
N VAL A 558 -3.45 0.84 -21.89
CA VAL A 558 -4.30 -0.15 -21.20
C VAL A 558 -4.89 0.30 -19.83
N ASN A 559 -4.30 1.27 -19.15
CA ASN A 559 -4.60 1.65 -17.75
C ASN A 559 -5.05 3.11 -17.62
N GLY A 560 -5.31 3.77 -18.75
CA GLY A 560 -5.59 5.20 -18.82
C GLY A 560 -7.00 5.61 -18.45
N LYS A 561 -7.17 6.93 -18.29
CA LYS A 561 -8.45 7.61 -18.13
C LYS A 561 -8.68 8.73 -19.17
N GLU A 562 -7.69 8.98 -20.02
CA GLU A 562 -7.74 9.96 -21.12
C GLU A 562 -7.44 9.27 -22.44
N TYR A 563 -8.03 9.75 -23.54
CA TYR A 563 -7.55 9.40 -24.88
C TYR A 563 -6.82 10.58 -25.50
N ARG A 564 -5.82 10.28 -26.33
CA ARG A 564 -5.05 11.27 -27.10
C ARG A 564 -4.59 10.67 -28.42
N ASN A 565 -4.10 11.51 -29.33
CA ASN A 565 -3.44 10.99 -30.52
C ASN A 565 -2.14 10.28 -30.12
N THR A 566 -1.92 9.10 -30.70
CA THR A 566 -0.66 8.35 -30.61
C THR A 566 0.43 9.03 -31.45
N LYS A 567 1.65 8.49 -31.37
CA LYS A 567 2.79 8.83 -32.23
C LYS A 567 2.78 8.05 -33.54
N GLU A 568 2.46 6.76 -33.45
CA GLU A 568 2.30 5.81 -34.55
C GLU A 568 1.21 4.79 -34.20
N ALA A 569 0.65 4.13 -35.23
CA ALA A 569 -0.44 3.18 -35.06
C ALA A 569 0.11 1.82 -34.59
N THR A 570 -0.45 1.26 -33.51
CA THR A 570 0.13 0.11 -32.78
C THR A 570 -0.74 -1.17 -32.73
N PRO A 571 -1.51 -1.54 -33.78
CA PRO A 571 -2.49 -2.64 -33.72
C PRO A 571 -1.85 -3.99 -33.33
N GLY A 572 -2.28 -4.52 -32.18
CA GLY A 572 -1.78 -5.73 -31.55
C GLY A 572 -0.64 -5.51 -30.55
N ALA A 573 -0.39 -4.27 -30.12
CA ALA A 573 0.71 -3.86 -29.24
C ALA A 573 0.36 -2.62 -28.40
N ALA A 574 1.20 -2.30 -27.42
CA ALA A 574 1.03 -1.14 -26.55
C ALA A 574 1.09 0.21 -27.29
N ASN A 575 0.19 1.14 -26.96
CA ASN A 575 0.16 2.49 -27.51
C ASN A 575 1.49 3.24 -27.30
N VAL A 576 2.02 3.84 -28.38
CA VAL A 576 3.19 4.72 -28.33
C VAL A 576 2.77 6.18 -28.42
N PHE A 577 3.29 7.02 -27.52
CA PHE A 577 3.01 8.46 -27.44
C PHE A 577 4.28 9.31 -27.51
N ASP A 578 4.17 10.55 -28.01
CA ASP A 578 5.30 11.49 -27.99
C ASP A 578 5.58 11.99 -26.57
N GLY A 579 6.88 12.15 -26.25
CA GLY A 579 7.37 12.58 -24.93
C GLY A 579 7.48 11.47 -23.88
N ILE A 580 7.02 10.25 -24.19
CA ILE A 580 7.12 9.08 -23.31
C ILE A 580 8.32 8.20 -23.73
N PRO A 581 9.17 7.74 -22.80
CA PRO A 581 10.24 6.80 -23.10
C PRO A 581 9.73 5.44 -23.60
N GLU A 582 10.56 4.77 -24.41
CA GLU A 582 10.40 3.35 -24.71
C GLU A 582 10.66 2.54 -23.44
N VAL A 583 9.74 1.64 -23.05
CA VAL A 583 9.92 0.74 -21.90
C VAL A 583 10.46 -0.60 -22.40
N THR A 584 11.60 -1.03 -21.86
CA THR A 584 12.32 -2.25 -22.26
C THR A 584 12.42 -3.25 -21.12
N ALA A 585 12.62 -4.53 -21.45
CA ALA A 585 12.90 -5.57 -20.45
C ALA A 585 14.33 -5.44 -19.90
N TRP A 586 14.58 -6.00 -18.71
CA TRP A 586 15.90 -5.98 -18.08
C TRP A 586 16.99 -6.52 -19.03
N PRO A 587 18.07 -5.75 -19.33
CA PRO A 587 19.05 -6.12 -20.35
C PRO A 587 20.10 -7.12 -19.81
N GLY A 588 19.66 -8.20 -19.18
CA GLY A 588 20.53 -9.08 -18.39
C GLY A 588 19.96 -10.46 -18.11
N ARG A 589 20.34 -11.02 -16.95
CA ARG A 589 19.68 -12.19 -16.37
C ARG A 589 18.58 -11.75 -15.41
N GLU A 590 17.49 -12.50 -15.41
CA GLU A 590 16.38 -12.31 -14.49
C GLU A 590 16.75 -12.75 -13.05
N GLU A 591 17.71 -13.67 -12.91
CA GLU A 591 18.11 -14.19 -11.60
C GLU A 591 18.92 -13.18 -10.77
N VAL A 592 18.47 -12.96 -9.53
CA VAL A 592 19.12 -12.14 -8.50
C VAL A 592 19.51 -13.03 -7.32
N ALA A 593 20.62 -12.71 -6.65
CA ALA A 593 21.11 -13.41 -5.47
C ALA A 593 21.31 -12.45 -4.28
N VAL A 594 20.82 -12.83 -3.10
CA VAL A 594 21.09 -12.12 -1.83
C VAL A 594 22.54 -12.33 -1.39
N PHE A 595 23.23 -11.26 -1.00
CA PHE A 595 24.56 -11.29 -0.41
C PHE A 595 24.51 -11.47 1.11
N ASP A 596 23.77 -10.61 1.81
CA ASP A 596 23.70 -10.53 3.28
C ASP A 596 22.54 -11.34 3.87
N ALA A 597 22.53 -12.65 3.62
CA ALA A 597 21.52 -13.57 4.17
C ALA A 597 21.50 -13.66 5.72
N GLU A 598 22.48 -13.03 6.40
CA GLU A 598 22.51 -12.73 7.82
C GLU A 598 22.86 -11.23 7.96
N PRO A 599 22.32 -10.49 8.95
CA PRO A 599 22.51 -9.03 9.05
C PRO A 599 23.96 -8.56 8.97
N THR A 600 24.24 -7.76 7.94
CA THR A 600 25.58 -7.31 7.56
C THR A 600 25.69 -5.78 7.45
N PHE A 601 24.64 -5.13 6.95
CA PHE A 601 24.49 -3.68 6.88
C PHE A 601 23.53 -3.18 7.98
N LEU A 602 23.22 -1.88 7.97
CA LEU A 602 22.20 -1.29 8.85
C LEU A 602 20.82 -1.34 8.17
N GLU A 603 19.77 -0.95 8.90
CA GLU A 603 18.39 -1.05 8.40
C GLU A 603 18.08 0.01 7.33
N ASP A 604 18.70 1.18 7.43
CA ASP A 604 18.39 2.38 6.66
C ASP A 604 19.41 2.54 5.50
N SER A 605 19.69 1.47 4.74
CA SER A 605 20.80 1.45 3.74
C SER A 605 20.30 1.63 2.32
N SER A 606 20.58 2.78 1.68
CA SER A 606 20.18 3.04 0.27
C SER A 606 21.36 3.25 -0.71
N GLY A 607 22.28 4.20 -0.50
CA GLY A 607 23.24 4.56 -1.53
C GLY A 607 24.32 3.51 -1.87
N LEU A 608 24.64 3.36 -3.16
CA LEU A 608 25.72 2.51 -3.69
C LEU A 608 26.53 3.24 -4.79
N ASP A 609 27.81 2.89 -4.95
CA ASP A 609 28.69 3.25 -6.08
C ASP A 609 29.76 2.15 -6.30
N PHE A 610 30.28 1.99 -7.52
CA PHE A 610 31.35 1.03 -7.83
C PHE A 610 32.56 1.70 -8.53
N TYR A 611 33.62 1.96 -7.75
CA TYR A 611 34.85 2.58 -8.24
C TYR A 611 36.08 1.68 -8.07
N ASN A 612 36.90 1.54 -9.13
CA ASN A 612 38.21 0.88 -9.15
C ASN A 612 38.24 -0.53 -8.50
N GLY A 613 37.18 -1.32 -8.68
CA GLY A 613 37.10 -2.68 -8.14
C GLY A 613 36.68 -2.74 -6.67
N GLN A 614 36.09 -1.68 -6.15
CA GLN A 614 35.50 -1.62 -4.80
C GLN A 614 34.03 -1.18 -4.90
N LEU A 615 33.14 -1.87 -4.19
CA LEU A 615 31.76 -1.44 -3.97
C LEU A 615 31.72 -0.52 -2.75
N TYR A 616 31.18 0.67 -2.92
CA TYR A 616 30.89 1.65 -1.88
C TYR A 616 29.39 1.56 -1.53
N ALA A 617 29.07 1.74 -0.26
CA ALA A 617 27.74 1.47 0.28
C ALA A 617 27.48 2.35 1.50
N VAL A 618 26.36 3.07 1.58
CA VAL A 618 26.03 3.98 2.70
C VAL A 618 24.69 3.65 3.37
N ASP A 619 24.62 3.96 4.66
CA ASP A 619 23.44 3.99 5.53
C ASP A 619 23.06 5.45 5.84
N ASN A 620 21.77 5.71 5.73
CA ASN A 620 21.18 7.02 5.64
C ASN A 620 20.98 7.62 7.03
N GLY A 621 20.28 6.86 7.89
CA GLY A 621 19.90 7.25 9.24
C GLY A 621 21.09 7.46 10.20
N THR A 622 22.31 7.04 9.84
CA THR A 622 23.51 7.37 10.62
C THR A 622 24.63 8.06 9.84
N GLY A 623 24.58 8.07 8.50
CA GLY A 623 25.67 8.54 7.64
C GLY A 623 26.90 7.62 7.66
N THR A 624 26.71 6.31 7.85
CA THR A 624 27.80 5.32 7.92
C THR A 624 27.99 4.64 6.57
N PHE A 625 29.23 4.58 6.06
CA PHE A 625 29.52 3.86 4.81
C PHE A 625 30.57 2.77 4.96
N TRP A 626 30.44 1.75 4.12
CA TRP A 626 31.34 0.61 3.98
C TRP A 626 32.05 0.67 2.62
N ILE A 627 33.15 -0.08 2.52
CA ILE A 627 33.83 -0.36 1.25
C ILE A 627 34.07 -1.87 1.19
N LEU A 628 33.76 -2.51 0.06
CA LEU A 628 33.98 -3.93 -0.18
C LEU A 628 34.89 -4.12 -1.41
N ASP A 629 36.05 -4.73 -1.21
CA ASP A 629 36.98 -5.14 -2.27
C ASP A 629 36.34 -6.25 -3.12
N MET A 630 36.29 -6.07 -4.45
CA MET A 630 35.78 -7.07 -5.39
C MET A 630 36.92 -7.90 -5.99
N ALA A 631 37.00 -9.16 -5.57
CA ALA A 631 37.93 -10.14 -6.11
C ALA A 631 37.67 -10.44 -7.60
N GLY A 632 38.70 -10.89 -8.33
CA GLY A 632 38.62 -11.15 -9.78
C GLY A 632 37.64 -12.26 -10.21
N ASP A 633 37.09 -13.03 -9.27
CA ASP A 633 36.02 -14.01 -9.49
C ASP A 633 34.60 -13.46 -9.19
N GLY A 634 34.50 -12.22 -8.70
CA GLY A 634 33.25 -11.56 -8.31
C GLY A 634 32.94 -11.57 -6.82
N THR A 635 33.77 -12.21 -5.98
CA THR A 635 33.57 -12.25 -4.53
C THR A 635 33.81 -10.88 -3.89
N LEU A 636 32.84 -10.35 -3.15
CA LEU A 636 33.01 -9.15 -2.31
C LEU A 636 33.53 -9.51 -0.92
N THR A 637 34.46 -8.71 -0.38
CA THR A 637 34.90 -8.76 1.02
C THR A 637 35.18 -7.36 1.55
N PHE A 638 34.80 -7.04 2.80
CA PHE A 638 35.07 -5.72 3.38
C PHE A 638 36.55 -5.30 3.26
N ALA A 639 36.77 -4.09 2.77
CA ALA A 639 38.08 -3.47 2.74
C ALA A 639 38.60 -3.24 4.17
N LYS A 640 39.92 -3.35 4.34
CA LYS A 640 40.58 -3.27 5.65
C LYS A 640 40.29 -1.94 6.37
N GLY A 641 39.66 -2.01 7.54
CA GLY A 641 39.24 -0.85 8.32
C GLY A 641 37.85 -0.31 8.00
N PHE A 642 37.05 -1.02 7.18
CA PHE A 642 35.63 -0.75 6.91
C PHE A 642 34.72 -1.92 7.34
N GLU A 643 35.23 -2.90 8.11
CA GLU A 643 34.48 -4.09 8.55
C GLU A 643 33.34 -3.77 9.55
N ASN A 644 33.23 -2.51 9.98
CA ASN A 644 32.14 -1.98 10.81
C ASN A 644 31.63 -0.63 10.25
N GLY A 645 31.96 -0.32 8.99
CA GLY A 645 31.76 0.99 8.37
C GLY A 645 32.64 2.11 8.94
N LYS A 646 32.50 3.31 8.37
CA LYS A 646 32.96 4.60 8.93
C LYS A 646 31.87 5.65 8.76
N ARG A 647 31.68 6.48 9.78
CA ARG A 647 30.59 7.46 9.86
C ARG A 647 31.04 8.86 9.43
N VAL A 648 30.26 9.52 8.60
CA VAL A 648 30.51 10.89 8.13
C VAL A 648 29.93 11.91 9.11
N ARG A 649 30.62 13.04 9.31
CA ARG A 649 30.15 14.19 10.09
C ARG A 649 30.40 15.51 9.35
N PHE A 650 29.45 16.44 9.48
CA PHE A 650 29.59 17.83 9.01
C PHE A 650 30.82 18.54 9.62
N LYS A 651 31.36 19.53 8.90
CA LYS A 651 32.47 20.40 9.34
C LYS A 651 32.15 21.14 10.64
N LYS A 652 30.88 21.52 10.83
CA LYS A 652 30.38 22.16 12.07
C LYS A 652 30.47 21.25 13.30
N ASP A 653 30.46 19.93 13.09
CA ASP A 653 30.42 18.91 14.13
C ASP A 653 31.79 18.25 14.39
N ALA A 654 32.88 18.79 13.83
CA ALA A 654 34.24 18.24 13.97
C ALA A 654 34.63 17.93 15.43
N ASP A 655 34.38 18.88 16.35
CA ASP A 655 34.64 18.77 17.79
C ASP A 655 33.55 17.97 18.57
N ASN A 656 32.50 17.49 17.89
CA ASN A 656 31.36 16.79 18.48
C ASN A 656 31.12 15.41 17.83
N ALA A 657 31.82 14.38 18.32
CA ALA A 657 31.60 12.99 17.88
C ALA A 657 30.20 12.43 18.22
N SER A 658 29.44 13.10 19.08
CA SER A 658 28.06 12.74 19.42
C SER A 658 27.01 13.60 18.69
N ALA A 659 27.41 14.27 17.60
CA ALA A 659 26.47 14.88 16.65
C ALA A 659 25.62 13.82 15.95
N ALA A 660 24.41 14.21 15.54
CA ALA A 660 23.48 13.33 14.83
C ALA A 660 23.91 13.02 13.38
N GLY A 661 24.76 13.87 12.79
CA GLY A 661 25.34 13.64 11.45
C GLY A 661 24.42 14.09 10.32
N PRO A 662 24.77 13.79 9.05
CA PRO A 662 23.82 13.86 7.95
C PRO A 662 22.70 12.82 8.15
N ASP A 663 21.50 13.08 7.63
CA ASP A 663 20.79 12.04 6.89
C ASP A 663 21.50 11.95 5.55
N ALA A 664 22.26 10.88 5.32
CA ALA A 664 22.93 10.64 4.04
C ALA A 664 21.96 9.91 3.11
N GLU A 665 22.12 10.00 1.80
CA GLU A 665 21.32 9.18 0.87
C GLU A 665 22.28 8.55 -0.17
N GLY A 666 22.76 9.34 -1.13
CA GLY A 666 23.72 8.91 -2.15
C GLY A 666 25.19 8.85 -1.71
N ILE A 667 25.97 8.03 -2.41
CA ILE A 667 27.44 7.92 -2.31
C ILE A 667 28.06 7.84 -3.71
N SER A 668 29.21 8.50 -3.95
CA SER A 668 30.00 8.36 -5.19
C SER A 668 31.48 8.76 -5.00
N VAL A 669 32.38 8.41 -5.93
CA VAL A 669 33.85 8.48 -5.76
C VAL A 669 34.59 9.09 -6.97
N ASP A 670 35.54 10.01 -6.71
CA ASP A 670 36.37 10.66 -7.76
C ASP A 670 37.63 9.88 -8.18
N GLU A 671 38.32 10.32 -9.25
CA GLU A 671 39.57 9.66 -9.73
C GLU A 671 40.73 9.65 -8.71
N GLU A 672 40.68 10.49 -7.68
CA GLU A 672 41.67 10.50 -6.59
C GLU A 672 41.28 9.54 -5.45
N GLY A 673 40.05 9.00 -5.47
CA GLY A 673 39.48 8.13 -4.45
C GLY A 673 39.10 8.89 -3.17
N TYR A 674 38.48 10.07 -3.30
CA TYR A 674 37.67 10.67 -2.24
C TYR A 674 36.21 10.27 -2.41
N VAL A 675 35.52 10.09 -1.28
CA VAL A 675 34.10 9.76 -1.24
C VAL A 675 33.29 11.04 -1.11
N TYR A 676 32.19 11.10 -1.84
CA TYR A 676 31.17 12.14 -1.79
C TYR A 676 29.87 11.53 -1.28
N ILE A 677 29.23 12.21 -0.34
CA ILE A 677 27.93 11.82 0.22
C ILE A 677 26.90 12.89 -0.13
N ALA A 678 25.76 12.49 -0.69
CA ALA A 678 24.56 13.32 -0.72
C ALA A 678 23.86 13.23 0.62
N SER A 679 23.23 14.33 1.04
CA SER A 679 22.52 14.42 2.31
C SER A 679 21.38 15.41 2.17
N GLU A 680 20.13 14.97 2.36
CA GLU A 680 18.98 15.88 2.27
C GLU A 680 18.69 16.66 3.55
N ARG A 681 19.17 16.18 4.72
CA ARG A 681 18.92 16.82 6.02
C ARG A 681 20.10 16.70 6.98
N ASP A 682 20.09 17.60 7.97
CA ASP A 682 20.82 17.39 9.23
C ASP A 682 19.95 16.52 10.15
N ASN A 683 20.49 15.37 10.59
CA ASN A 683 19.78 14.41 11.43
C ASN A 683 19.38 14.99 12.81
N SER A 684 19.96 16.12 13.22
CA SER A 684 19.56 16.88 14.42
C SER A 684 18.40 17.88 14.17
N ALA A 685 17.96 18.02 12.93
CA ALA A 685 16.97 19.00 12.47
C ALA A 685 16.03 18.46 11.36
N LYS A 686 15.68 17.16 11.39
CA LYS A 686 14.86 16.39 10.40
C LYS A 686 13.61 17.04 9.77
N GLY A 687 13.11 18.17 10.28
CA GLY A 687 12.01 18.95 9.70
C GLY A 687 12.47 20.13 8.84
N VAL A 688 13.72 20.15 8.38
CA VAL A 688 14.32 21.23 7.57
C VAL A 688 15.23 20.63 6.51
N ASN A 689 14.91 20.85 5.24
CA ASN A 689 15.75 20.49 4.10
C ASN A 689 17.11 21.19 4.18
N TYR A 690 18.16 20.44 3.92
CA TYR A 690 19.55 20.88 3.91
C TYR A 690 20.35 20.06 2.89
N ASN A 691 19.88 20.08 1.64
CA ASN A 691 20.43 19.34 0.50
C ASN A 691 21.91 19.73 0.28
N VAL A 692 22.84 18.88 0.69
CA VAL A 692 24.27 19.17 0.76
C VAL A 692 25.12 17.99 0.30
N ILE A 693 26.16 18.27 -0.49
CA ILE A 693 27.20 17.28 -0.84
C ILE A 693 28.38 17.43 0.13
N LEU A 694 28.83 16.33 0.75
CA LEU A 694 29.99 16.28 1.65
C LEU A 694 31.14 15.47 1.03
N LYS A 695 32.34 16.05 0.88
CA LYS A 695 33.56 15.31 0.48
C LYS A 695 34.35 14.83 1.70
N VAL A 696 34.66 13.54 1.78
CA VAL A 696 35.52 12.92 2.81
C VAL A 696 36.70 12.14 2.21
N ASN A 697 37.77 12.01 2.98
CA ASN A 697 38.89 11.13 2.64
C ASN A 697 38.70 9.75 3.31
N PRO A 698 38.37 8.67 2.57
CA PRO A 698 38.19 7.33 3.17
C PRO A 698 39.49 6.76 3.78
N LYS A 699 40.66 7.32 3.42
CA LYS A 699 42.00 6.85 3.81
C LYS A 699 42.43 7.34 5.20
N GLU A 700 41.67 8.22 5.87
CA GLU A 700 41.97 8.64 7.25
C GLU A 700 41.72 7.52 8.28
N GLU A 701 42.45 7.55 9.39
CA GLU A 701 42.31 6.60 10.50
C GLU A 701 41.18 6.99 11.46
N GLY A 702 40.31 6.04 11.79
CA GLY A 702 39.25 6.19 12.80
C GLY A 702 37.88 5.70 12.32
N PRO A 703 36.88 5.65 13.21
CA PRO A 703 35.50 5.31 12.87
C PRO A 703 34.69 6.52 12.36
N ASP A 704 35.21 7.74 12.51
CA ASP A 704 34.56 9.00 12.14
C ASP A 704 35.38 9.72 11.06
N LEU A 705 34.73 10.16 9.99
CA LEU A 705 35.30 11.00 8.93
C LEU A 705 34.58 12.36 8.90
N VAL A 706 35.29 13.42 9.28
CA VAL A 706 34.76 14.79 9.17
C VAL A 706 34.89 15.26 7.73
N ALA A 707 33.84 15.85 7.18
CA ALA A 707 33.84 16.43 5.84
C ALA A 707 34.98 17.44 5.66
N LEU A 708 35.70 17.33 4.54
CA LEU A 708 36.75 18.26 4.14
C LEU A 708 36.11 19.52 3.51
N GLN A 709 35.07 19.31 2.72
CA GLN A 709 34.35 20.32 1.95
C GLN A 709 32.86 19.96 1.90
N GLU A 710 32.01 20.98 1.83
CA GLU A 710 30.56 20.90 1.84
C GLU A 710 30.03 21.89 0.80
N TRP A 711 28.99 21.51 0.05
CA TRP A 711 28.31 22.38 -0.93
C TRP A 711 26.79 22.30 -0.73
N ASP A 712 26.19 23.39 -0.27
CA ASP A 712 24.76 23.53 -0.02
C ASP A 712 24.02 23.85 -1.33
N LEU A 713 23.17 22.92 -1.78
CA LEU A 713 22.39 22.99 -3.01
C LEU A 713 20.93 23.41 -2.77
N THR A 714 20.50 23.49 -1.50
CA THR A 714 19.09 23.68 -1.06
C THR A 714 18.41 24.89 -1.71
N ALA A 715 19.16 25.96 -2.00
CA ALA A 715 18.64 27.19 -2.59
C ALA A 715 18.63 27.20 -4.15
N SER A 716 19.15 26.14 -4.79
CA SER A 716 19.13 25.95 -6.25
C SER A 716 18.08 24.95 -6.71
N LEU A 717 17.80 23.93 -5.89
CA LEU A 717 16.84 22.87 -6.17
C LEU A 717 15.38 23.34 -5.98
N PRO A 718 14.40 22.63 -6.58
CA PRO A 718 12.99 22.74 -6.22
C PRO A 718 12.78 22.66 -4.70
N GLN A 719 11.73 23.32 -4.21
CA GLN A 719 11.40 23.32 -2.78
C GLN A 719 10.32 22.27 -2.52
N VAL A 720 10.74 21.21 -1.85
CA VAL A 720 10.04 19.93 -1.64
C VAL A 720 9.71 19.74 -0.16
N ALA A 721 9.10 18.63 0.25
CA ALA A 721 8.95 18.32 1.68
C ALA A 721 10.32 18.01 2.32
N ALA A 722 10.38 17.91 3.65
CA ALA A 722 11.53 17.31 4.32
C ALA A 722 11.30 15.79 4.36
N ASN A 723 12.32 14.97 4.09
CA ASN A 723 12.19 13.54 3.74
C ASN A 723 11.72 13.30 2.28
N THR A 724 12.05 14.20 1.34
CA THR A 724 11.81 14.03 -0.11
C THR A 724 12.86 14.78 -0.93
N GLY A 725 14.13 14.65 -0.56
CA GLY A 725 15.19 15.59 -0.90
C GLY A 725 16.11 15.10 -2.01
N ILE A 726 17.41 15.08 -1.74
CA ILE A 726 18.46 14.62 -2.66
C ILE A 726 18.92 13.19 -2.39
N GLU A 727 18.24 12.24 -3.02
CA GLU A 727 18.43 10.81 -2.75
C GLU A 727 19.76 10.25 -3.27
N SER A 728 20.37 10.90 -4.26
CA SER A 728 21.58 10.38 -4.89
C SER A 728 22.56 11.47 -5.31
N VAL A 729 23.85 11.13 -5.31
CA VAL A 729 24.91 11.86 -6.00
C VAL A 729 25.72 10.88 -6.84
N GLU A 730 26.01 11.24 -8.07
CA GLU A 730 26.96 10.51 -8.93
C GLU A 730 27.95 11.49 -9.56
N TRP A 731 29.25 11.21 -9.43
CA TRP A 731 30.33 11.99 -10.01
C TRP A 731 30.74 11.39 -11.37
N VAL A 732 30.87 12.25 -12.38
CA VAL A 732 31.26 11.84 -13.73
C VAL A 732 32.38 12.73 -14.24
N SER A 733 33.57 12.14 -14.41
CA SER A 733 34.74 12.81 -15.00
C SER A 733 34.44 13.61 -16.27
N ASN A 734 35.09 14.77 -16.40
CA ASN A 734 34.97 15.69 -17.54
C ASN A 734 35.11 14.97 -18.89
N LYS A 735 36.04 14.00 -19.00
CA LYS A 735 36.28 13.19 -20.20
C LYS A 735 35.04 12.45 -20.74
N GLU A 736 34.04 12.19 -19.89
CA GLU A 736 32.82 11.50 -20.26
C GLU A 736 31.63 12.44 -20.54
N VAL A 737 31.64 13.66 -20.00
CA VAL A 737 30.55 14.66 -20.20
C VAL A 737 30.88 15.75 -21.22
N THR A 738 32.15 16.04 -21.50
CA THR A 738 32.55 17.06 -22.48
C THR A 738 31.96 16.80 -23.87
N ASP A 739 31.41 17.84 -24.50
CA ASP A 739 30.63 17.80 -25.75
C ASP A 739 29.34 16.91 -25.74
N LYS A 740 29.05 16.18 -24.64
CA LYS A 740 27.90 15.24 -24.55
C LYS A 740 26.78 15.72 -23.61
N LEU A 741 27.13 16.20 -22.42
CA LEU A 741 26.15 16.80 -21.51
C LEU A 741 25.76 18.18 -22.06
N TYR A 742 24.46 18.49 -22.15
CA TYR A 742 24.02 19.83 -22.55
C TYR A 742 24.06 20.78 -21.34
N ASP A 743 24.88 21.83 -21.44
CA ASP A 743 24.94 22.91 -20.44
C ASP A 743 23.94 24.02 -20.80
N GLN A 744 22.92 24.15 -19.96
CA GLN A 744 21.82 25.09 -20.10
C GLN A 744 22.26 26.56 -19.90
N ASN A 745 23.40 26.82 -19.23
CA ASN A 745 23.94 28.16 -19.07
C ASN A 745 24.61 28.67 -20.34
N THR A 746 25.38 27.81 -21.02
CA THR A 746 26.07 28.16 -22.27
C THR A 746 25.25 27.88 -23.54
N ASN A 747 24.23 27.02 -23.43
CA ASN A 747 23.39 26.51 -24.52
C ASN A 747 24.22 25.75 -25.57
N ALA A 748 25.11 24.87 -25.08
CA ALA A 748 26.04 24.06 -25.87
C ALA A 748 26.34 22.73 -25.14
N GLY A 749 27.13 21.86 -25.77
CA GLY A 749 27.78 20.76 -25.06
C GLY A 749 28.74 21.29 -23.99
N PHE A 750 28.81 20.61 -22.85
CA PHE A 750 29.61 21.00 -21.69
C PHE A 750 31.11 21.09 -22.03
N ASP A 751 31.75 22.15 -21.54
CA ASP A 751 33.18 22.40 -21.67
C ASP A 751 33.71 22.99 -20.36
N ALA A 752 34.67 22.27 -19.75
CA ALA A 752 35.27 22.62 -18.46
C ALA A 752 36.11 23.91 -18.51
N GLU A 753 36.54 24.41 -19.69
CA GLU A 753 37.21 25.73 -19.78
C GLU A 753 36.28 26.89 -19.35
N ASN A 754 34.95 26.68 -19.32
CA ASN A 754 33.99 27.66 -18.81
C ASN A 754 33.91 27.70 -17.27
N TYR A 755 34.45 26.69 -16.58
CA TYR A 755 34.32 26.48 -15.13
C TYR A 755 35.69 26.35 -14.44
N PRO A 756 36.56 27.38 -14.48
CA PRO A 756 37.97 27.28 -14.07
C PRO A 756 38.22 27.14 -12.56
N ASP A 757 37.19 27.32 -11.72
CA ASP A 757 37.27 27.21 -10.26
C ASP A 757 36.73 25.86 -9.72
N ALA A 758 36.40 24.93 -10.63
CA ALA A 758 35.84 23.60 -10.35
C ALA A 758 36.82 22.65 -9.65
N VAL A 759 36.30 21.66 -8.92
CA VAL A 759 37.09 20.60 -8.26
C VAL A 759 36.86 19.22 -8.87
N ALA A 760 37.80 18.30 -8.61
CA ALA A 760 37.70 16.85 -8.91
C ALA A 760 37.46 16.48 -10.39
N ASP A 761 37.84 17.35 -11.33
CA ASP A 761 37.86 17.11 -12.78
C ASP A 761 36.61 16.40 -13.35
N GLY A 762 35.42 16.75 -12.84
CA GLY A 762 34.14 16.17 -13.25
C GLY A 762 32.92 16.97 -12.82
N VAL A 763 31.75 16.44 -13.19
CA VAL A 763 30.40 16.98 -12.92
C VAL A 763 29.71 16.06 -11.92
N PHE A 764 28.96 16.64 -10.98
CA PHE A 764 28.18 15.93 -9.97
C PHE A 764 26.70 15.96 -10.35
N PHE A 765 26.15 14.81 -10.71
CA PHE A 765 24.72 14.60 -10.92
C PHE A 765 24.06 14.34 -9.57
N VAL A 766 22.87 14.88 -9.35
CA VAL A 766 22.12 14.77 -8.09
C VAL A 766 20.67 14.44 -8.41
N ALA A 767 20.15 13.34 -7.88
CA ALA A 767 18.73 13.00 -8.00
C ALA A 767 17.90 13.78 -6.98
N LEU A 768 16.64 14.07 -7.29
CA LEU A 768 15.66 14.63 -6.36
C LEU A 768 14.43 13.73 -6.30
N GLU A 769 13.97 13.36 -5.10
CA GLU A 769 12.91 12.35 -4.94
C GLU A 769 11.57 12.81 -5.56
N ASP A 770 11.05 13.94 -5.07
CA ASP A 770 9.69 14.48 -5.28
C ASP A 770 9.28 14.70 -6.76
N ASN A 771 10.25 14.69 -7.68
CA ASN A 771 9.99 14.80 -9.12
C ASN A 771 10.78 13.83 -10.02
N GLY A 772 11.74 13.09 -9.48
CA GLY A 772 12.60 12.19 -10.26
C GLY A 772 13.51 12.88 -11.29
N HIS A 773 13.75 14.19 -11.17
CA HIS A 773 14.72 14.89 -12.01
C HIS A 773 16.16 14.65 -11.52
N VAL A 774 17.10 14.74 -12.44
CA VAL A 774 18.54 14.70 -12.17
C VAL A 774 19.18 16.03 -12.52
N TYR A 775 19.80 16.65 -11.54
CA TYR A 775 20.41 17.98 -11.61
C TYR A 775 21.93 17.85 -11.69
N ALA A 776 22.52 18.39 -12.77
CA ALA A 776 23.97 18.34 -12.96
C ALA A 776 24.64 19.60 -12.41
N TYR A 777 25.68 19.45 -11.61
CA TYR A 777 26.40 20.53 -10.92
C TYR A 777 27.90 20.51 -11.19
N VAL A 778 28.47 21.70 -11.31
CA VAL A 778 29.90 21.93 -11.07
C VAL A 778 30.09 22.45 -9.64
N LEU A 779 31.02 21.86 -8.89
CA LEU A 779 31.34 22.22 -7.51
C LEU A 779 32.70 22.94 -7.45
N ASN A 780 32.79 24.07 -6.74
CA ASN A 780 33.97 24.94 -6.75
C ASN A 780 34.80 24.89 -5.44
N GLU A 781 36.08 25.28 -5.50
CA GLU A 781 37.01 25.26 -4.35
C GLU A 781 36.53 26.15 -3.18
N ASP A 782 35.77 27.22 -3.44
CA ASP A 782 35.29 28.15 -2.41
C ASP A 782 34.03 27.68 -1.66
N GLY A 783 33.45 26.54 -2.05
CA GLY A 783 32.20 26.00 -1.50
C GLY A 783 30.93 26.45 -2.23
N SER A 784 31.05 27.24 -3.30
CA SER A 784 29.93 27.51 -4.22
C SER A 784 29.72 26.36 -5.22
N SER A 785 28.51 26.25 -5.75
CA SER A 785 28.13 25.33 -6.81
C SER A 785 27.47 26.08 -7.97
N VAL A 786 27.46 25.47 -9.16
CA VAL A 786 26.74 25.96 -10.34
C VAL A 786 25.97 24.80 -10.95
N GLN A 787 24.65 24.89 -10.95
CA GLN A 787 23.80 23.98 -11.71
C GLN A 787 23.99 24.26 -13.20
N ILE A 788 24.27 23.22 -13.98
CA ILE A 788 24.52 23.29 -15.44
C ILE A 788 23.48 22.55 -16.28
N ALA A 789 22.78 21.57 -15.70
CA ALA A 789 21.65 20.92 -16.38
C ALA A 789 20.53 20.53 -15.40
N ASP A 790 19.38 20.30 -15.98
CA ASP A 790 18.15 19.77 -15.38
C ASP A 790 17.66 18.69 -16.36
N ILE A 791 17.59 17.44 -15.91
CA ILE A 791 17.31 16.26 -16.73
C ILE A 791 16.10 15.52 -16.14
N ASP A 792 14.98 15.54 -16.87
CA ASP A 792 13.78 14.79 -16.53
C ASP A 792 13.94 13.31 -16.92
N SER A 793 14.02 12.41 -15.93
CA SER A 793 14.14 10.95 -16.13
C SER A 793 12.84 10.29 -16.62
N LYS A 794 11.72 11.02 -16.57
CA LYS A 794 10.34 10.56 -16.83
C LYS A 794 9.82 9.46 -15.90
N LEU A 795 10.58 9.04 -14.88
CA LEU A 795 10.17 7.98 -13.95
C LEU A 795 9.07 8.43 -12.99
N GLY A 796 9.18 9.68 -12.49
CA GLY A 796 8.33 10.28 -11.46
C GLY A 796 9.06 10.45 -10.12
N GLY A 797 9.99 9.55 -9.81
CA GLY A 797 10.95 9.63 -8.70
C GLY A 797 12.32 9.07 -9.10
N ALA A 798 13.34 9.32 -8.30
CA ALA A 798 14.71 8.87 -8.56
C ALA A 798 15.51 8.75 -7.26
N MET A 799 15.99 7.54 -6.95
CA MET A 799 16.61 7.18 -5.67
C MET A 799 18.10 6.81 -5.79
N ALA A 800 18.56 6.28 -6.93
CA ALA A 800 20.00 6.11 -7.18
C ALA A 800 20.43 6.47 -8.61
N LEU A 801 21.74 6.73 -8.74
CA LEU A 801 22.45 7.09 -9.96
C LEU A 801 23.70 6.22 -10.11
N ASP A 802 24.01 5.79 -11.33
CA ASP A 802 25.27 5.10 -11.69
C ASP A 802 25.65 5.48 -13.13
N TYR A 803 26.85 6.01 -13.35
CA TYR A 803 27.34 6.30 -14.69
C TYR A 803 28.12 5.12 -15.27
N ASP A 804 27.47 4.36 -16.14
CA ASP A 804 28.05 3.20 -16.79
C ASP A 804 29.19 3.60 -17.72
N THR A 805 30.42 3.60 -17.18
CA THR A 805 31.63 3.97 -17.92
C THR A 805 31.97 3.04 -19.10
N TYR A 806 31.25 1.92 -19.28
CA TYR A 806 31.36 1.06 -20.47
C TYR A 806 30.37 1.47 -21.56
N GLU A 807 29.07 1.48 -21.25
CA GLU A 807 27.99 1.78 -22.22
C GLU A 807 27.79 3.30 -22.46
N LYS A 808 28.40 4.16 -21.62
CA LYS A 808 28.43 5.64 -21.69
C LYS A 808 27.10 6.34 -21.39
N VAL A 809 26.31 5.75 -20.52
CA VAL A 809 24.97 6.21 -20.12
C VAL A 809 24.88 6.40 -18.61
N LEU A 810 24.04 7.34 -18.17
CA LEU A 810 23.67 7.48 -16.77
C LEU A 810 22.43 6.62 -16.50
N TRP A 811 22.51 5.71 -15.54
CA TRP A 811 21.34 5.03 -14.98
C TRP A 811 20.71 5.91 -13.90
N VAL A 812 19.39 5.89 -13.84
CA VAL A 812 18.56 6.47 -12.78
C VAL A 812 17.64 5.37 -12.29
N ALA A 813 17.76 4.93 -11.04
CA ALA A 813 16.89 3.92 -10.45
C ALA A 813 15.79 4.58 -9.60
N ALA A 814 14.61 3.95 -9.56
CA ALA A 814 13.52 4.33 -8.67
C ALA A 814 12.99 3.13 -7.89
N ASP A 815 12.26 3.41 -6.81
CA ASP A 815 11.74 2.51 -5.78
C ASP A 815 10.45 1.74 -6.20
N ASN A 816 9.80 1.08 -5.22
CA ASN A 816 8.48 0.46 -5.37
C ASN A 816 7.36 1.43 -5.74
N GLY A 817 7.37 2.69 -5.25
CA GLY A 817 6.45 3.75 -5.66
C GLY A 817 6.39 3.95 -7.18
N PHE A 818 7.51 3.77 -7.87
CA PHE A 818 7.60 3.83 -9.34
C PHE A 818 7.79 2.46 -10.03
N GLY A 819 7.60 1.35 -9.31
CA GLY A 819 7.58 -0.02 -9.82
C GLY A 819 8.96 -0.70 -9.96
N ASN A 820 9.95 -0.23 -9.18
CA ASN A 820 11.36 -0.61 -9.19
C ASN A 820 12.02 -0.53 -10.58
N ARG A 821 11.55 0.42 -11.41
CA ARG A 821 12.04 0.69 -12.77
C ARG A 821 13.29 1.57 -12.74
N ALA A 822 14.07 1.48 -13.81
CA ALA A 822 15.18 2.40 -14.06
C ALA A 822 14.99 3.15 -15.39
N ALA A 823 15.61 4.32 -15.51
CA ALA A 823 15.81 5.04 -16.76
C ALA A 823 17.28 4.98 -17.16
N ILE A 824 17.54 4.75 -18.45
CA ILE A 824 18.87 4.92 -19.05
C ILE A 824 18.85 6.26 -19.80
N VAL A 825 19.67 7.20 -19.35
CA VAL A 825 19.85 8.52 -19.93
C VAL A 825 21.13 8.54 -20.77
N THR A 826 20.98 8.75 -22.08
CA THR A 826 22.09 8.94 -23.01
C THR A 826 22.31 10.43 -23.27
N PHE A 827 23.50 10.93 -22.94
CA PHE A 827 23.89 12.32 -23.18
C PHE A 827 24.18 12.56 -24.68
N THR A 828 23.41 13.46 -25.31
CA THR A 828 23.33 13.65 -26.77
C THR A 828 24.11 14.85 -27.32
N GLY A 829 24.52 15.78 -26.47
CA GLY A 829 25.01 17.12 -26.82
C GLY A 829 23.89 18.14 -27.08
N GLU A 830 22.63 17.72 -27.03
CA GLU A 830 21.42 18.51 -27.32
C GLU A 830 20.56 18.67 -26.06
N ALA A 831 19.65 19.65 -26.06
CA ALA A 831 18.87 20.03 -24.88
C ALA A 831 17.98 18.91 -24.32
N ASP A 832 17.49 18.02 -25.19
CA ASP A 832 16.74 16.82 -24.83
C ASP A 832 17.67 15.59 -24.91
N PRO A 833 18.06 14.96 -23.78
CA PRO A 833 18.78 13.69 -23.80
C PRO A 833 17.85 12.55 -24.23
N ALA A 834 18.44 11.47 -24.76
CA ALA A 834 17.64 10.28 -25.10
C ALA A 834 17.43 9.43 -23.85
N VAL A 835 16.17 9.18 -23.49
CA VAL A 835 15.76 8.41 -22.30
C VAL A 835 14.99 7.17 -22.75
N ILE A 836 15.37 6.00 -22.22
CA ILE A 836 14.57 4.77 -22.27
C ILE A 836 14.33 4.27 -20.84
N HIS A 837 13.20 3.61 -20.61
CA HIS A 837 12.90 2.95 -19.34
C HIS A 837 13.21 1.46 -19.42
N VAL A 838 13.51 0.89 -18.26
CA VAL A 838 13.95 -0.50 -18.09
C VAL A 838 13.19 -1.09 -16.92
N MET A 839 12.49 -2.20 -17.16
CA MET A 839 11.85 -2.98 -16.09
C MET A 839 12.91 -3.65 -15.21
N PRO A 840 12.66 -3.83 -13.90
CA PRO A 840 13.54 -4.61 -13.04
C PRO A 840 13.68 -6.06 -13.54
N ALA A 841 14.80 -6.70 -13.17
CA ALA A 841 14.99 -8.13 -13.39
C ALA A 841 13.90 -8.92 -12.63
N GLY A 842 13.36 -9.99 -13.22
CA GLY A 842 12.24 -10.75 -12.66
C GLY A 842 12.49 -11.47 -11.32
N GLY A 843 13.72 -11.40 -10.79
CA GLY A 843 14.11 -11.84 -9.45
C GLY A 843 14.28 -10.73 -8.41
N VAL A 844 14.07 -9.45 -8.77
CA VAL A 844 13.99 -8.32 -7.82
C VAL A 844 12.63 -8.37 -7.11
N ASP A 845 12.60 -8.08 -5.80
CA ASP A 845 11.34 -7.84 -5.10
C ASP A 845 10.83 -6.45 -5.45
N VAL A 846 9.89 -6.39 -6.40
CA VAL A 846 9.28 -5.12 -6.86
C VAL A 846 8.36 -4.46 -5.84
N THR A 847 8.10 -5.11 -4.70
CA THR A 847 7.34 -4.51 -3.58
C THR A 847 8.23 -3.88 -2.51
N GLY A 848 9.54 -4.15 -2.53
CA GLY A 848 10.52 -3.51 -1.66
C GLY A 848 11.06 -2.18 -2.22
N ASN A 849 11.48 -1.30 -1.33
CA ASN A 849 12.19 -0.06 -1.63
C ASN A 849 13.61 -0.35 -2.17
N ASN A 850 13.80 -0.70 -3.46
CA ASN A 850 15.15 -0.93 -4.00
C ASN A 850 15.77 0.41 -4.44
N GLU A 851 16.19 1.20 -3.46
CA GLU A 851 16.65 2.56 -3.67
C GLU A 851 18.08 2.60 -4.24
N GLY A 852 18.96 1.71 -3.77
CA GLY A 852 20.37 1.67 -4.19
C GLY A 852 20.62 0.96 -5.51
N PHE A 853 21.59 1.45 -6.28
CA PHE A 853 21.99 0.86 -7.56
C PHE A 853 23.47 1.14 -7.88
N ALA A 854 24.23 0.12 -8.29
CA ALA A 854 25.59 0.29 -8.84
C ALA A 854 25.99 -0.84 -9.81
N ILE A 855 26.79 -0.54 -10.83
CA ILE A 855 27.21 -1.47 -11.90
C ILE A 855 28.72 -1.73 -11.81
N ALA A 856 29.10 -3.01 -11.74
CA ALA A 856 30.53 -3.37 -11.72
C ALA A 856 31.26 -2.93 -13.01
N GLU A 857 32.53 -2.53 -12.90
CA GLU A 857 33.38 -2.23 -14.06
C GLU A 857 33.43 -3.41 -15.05
N ALA A 858 33.50 -3.12 -16.35
CA ALA A 858 33.45 -4.14 -17.41
C ALA A 858 34.52 -5.26 -17.30
N ARG A 859 35.65 -5.03 -16.62
CA ARG A 859 36.67 -6.06 -16.31
C ARG A 859 36.13 -7.23 -15.48
N TYR A 860 35.01 -7.06 -14.78
CA TYR A 860 34.34 -8.09 -13.99
C TYR A 860 33.32 -8.93 -14.78
N THR A 861 33.15 -8.69 -16.09
CA THR A 861 32.26 -9.48 -16.95
C THR A 861 32.66 -10.96 -17.00
N ARG A 862 31.76 -11.88 -16.62
CA ARG A 862 31.93 -13.35 -16.67
C ARG A 862 30.76 -13.98 -17.41
N ASP A 863 31.03 -14.94 -18.29
CA ASP A 863 30.03 -15.60 -19.16
C ASP A 863 29.08 -14.62 -19.90
N GLY A 864 29.60 -13.45 -20.29
CA GLY A 864 28.84 -12.40 -20.97
C GLY A 864 27.89 -11.60 -20.07
N GLN A 865 28.07 -11.65 -18.75
CA GLN A 865 27.28 -10.94 -17.75
C GLN A 865 28.18 -10.12 -16.81
N ARG A 866 27.75 -8.92 -16.46
CA ARG A 866 28.43 -7.95 -15.59
C ARG A 866 27.59 -7.73 -14.33
N PRO A 867 28.13 -7.91 -13.11
CA PRO A 867 27.35 -7.77 -11.88
C PRO A 867 26.71 -6.38 -11.72
N VAL A 868 25.52 -6.37 -11.16
CA VAL A 868 24.80 -5.15 -10.74
C VAL A 868 24.35 -5.35 -9.30
N TYR A 869 24.58 -4.34 -8.48
CA TYR A 869 24.26 -4.31 -7.06
C TYR A 869 23.02 -3.46 -6.83
N ARG A 870 22.19 -3.85 -5.87
CA ARG A 870 21.11 -3.03 -5.33
C ARG A 870 21.07 -3.10 -3.83
N PHE A 871 20.73 -1.98 -3.20
CA PHE A 871 20.28 -1.98 -1.82
C PHE A 871 18.74 -1.89 -1.78
N GLN A 872 18.16 -2.65 -0.85
CA GLN A 872 16.77 -2.49 -0.41
C GLN A 872 16.78 -1.81 0.96
N ASP A 873 16.03 -0.70 1.09
CA ASP A 873 15.87 0.03 2.36
C ASP A 873 14.90 -0.68 3.32
N GLY A 874 14.98 -0.32 4.61
CA GLY A 874 14.09 -0.78 5.68
C GLY A 874 14.29 -2.24 6.09
N VAL A 875 15.35 -2.91 5.63
CA VAL A 875 15.59 -4.33 5.89
C VAL A 875 16.98 -4.62 6.46
N LYS A 876 17.03 -5.29 7.62
CA LYS A 876 18.29 -5.68 8.28
C LYS A 876 19.02 -6.88 7.67
N SER A 877 18.43 -7.59 6.71
CA SER A 877 19.03 -8.78 6.10
C SER A 877 18.43 -9.06 4.73
N GLY A 878 19.28 -9.24 3.74
CA GLY A 878 18.88 -9.24 2.34
C GLY A 878 18.87 -7.84 1.71
N ALA A 879 19.45 -6.84 2.39
CA ALA A 879 19.55 -5.48 1.87
C ALA A 879 20.36 -5.46 0.57
N LEU A 880 21.53 -6.12 0.53
CA LEU A 880 22.38 -6.14 -0.66
C LEU A 880 22.05 -7.33 -1.56
N THR A 881 21.52 -7.03 -2.74
CA THR A 881 21.26 -8.02 -3.79
C THR A 881 22.20 -7.84 -4.98
N ILE A 882 22.51 -8.96 -5.64
CA ILE A 882 23.42 -9.05 -6.79
C ILE A 882 22.66 -9.66 -7.97
N GLY A 883 22.33 -8.82 -8.96
CA GLY A 883 21.87 -9.22 -10.28
C GLY A 883 22.99 -9.13 -11.32
N SER A 884 22.63 -9.12 -12.61
CA SER A 884 23.59 -8.83 -13.68
C SER A 884 22.94 -8.32 -14.96
N ILE A 885 23.68 -7.48 -15.69
CA ILE A 885 23.37 -7.07 -17.07
C ILE A 885 24.26 -7.80 -18.07
N ALA A 886 23.80 -7.90 -19.31
CA ALA A 886 24.61 -8.37 -20.42
C ALA A 886 25.78 -7.41 -20.68
N CYS A 887 26.94 -7.97 -20.98
CA CYS A 887 28.10 -7.19 -21.40
C CYS A 887 28.94 -8.03 -22.35
N ASP A 888 29.30 -7.46 -23.51
CA ASP A 888 30.10 -8.16 -24.52
C ASP A 888 31.61 -8.05 -24.28
N TYR A 889 32.02 -7.36 -23.20
CA TYR A 889 33.42 -7.09 -22.86
C TYR A 889 34.29 -8.35 -22.94
N LYS A 890 35.37 -8.22 -23.70
CA LYS A 890 36.42 -9.23 -23.82
C LYS A 890 37.69 -8.62 -23.28
N ASP A 891 38.25 -9.22 -22.25
CA ASP A 891 39.60 -8.87 -21.82
C ASP A 891 40.56 -9.16 -22.98
N THR A 892 41.05 -8.08 -23.57
CA THR A 892 42.04 -8.10 -24.66
C THR A 892 43.46 -7.87 -24.13
N THR A 893 43.61 -7.68 -22.83
CA THR A 893 44.91 -7.66 -22.17
C THR A 893 45.37 -9.09 -21.94
N VAL A 894 46.47 -9.47 -22.57
CA VAL A 894 47.20 -10.69 -22.15
C VAL A 894 47.98 -10.30 -20.90
N PRO A 895 47.77 -10.94 -19.73
CA PRO A 895 48.42 -10.54 -18.49
C PRO A 895 49.94 -10.41 -18.64
N VAL A 896 50.45 -9.20 -18.42
CA VAL A 896 51.83 -8.86 -18.75
C VAL A 896 52.78 -9.60 -17.80
N THR A 897 53.47 -10.62 -18.31
CA THR A 897 54.53 -11.29 -17.56
C THR A 897 55.79 -10.43 -17.62
N TYR A 898 55.99 -9.60 -16.59
CA TYR A 898 57.13 -8.70 -16.51
C TYR A 898 58.41 -9.49 -16.16
N PRO A 899 59.49 -9.39 -16.95
CA PRO A 899 60.72 -10.12 -16.65
C PRO A 899 61.42 -9.54 -15.41
N ILE A 900 61.91 -10.43 -14.56
CA ILE A 900 62.84 -10.10 -13.47
C ILE A 900 64.19 -9.72 -14.09
N LEU A 901 64.68 -8.52 -13.77
CA LEU A 901 65.97 -8.00 -14.20
C LEU A 901 67.10 -8.42 -13.25
N GLU A 902 66.85 -8.36 -11.95
CA GLU A 902 67.80 -8.71 -10.87
C GLU A 902 67.04 -9.37 -9.71
N GLY A 903 67.73 -10.22 -8.92
CA GLY A 903 67.11 -10.91 -7.76
C GLY A 903 66.33 -12.18 -8.09
N ALA A 904 66.30 -12.62 -9.34
CA ALA A 904 65.70 -13.89 -9.72
C ALA A 904 66.40 -15.08 -9.03
N ASP A 905 65.61 -15.99 -8.48
CA ASP A 905 66.04 -17.22 -7.79
C ASP A 905 67.11 -16.99 -6.71
N GLN A 906 67.02 -15.84 -6.03
CA GLN A 906 68.00 -15.40 -5.03
C GLN A 906 68.08 -16.40 -3.86
N THR A 907 69.30 -16.71 -3.42
CA THR A 907 69.54 -17.40 -2.15
C THR A 907 70.00 -16.40 -1.09
N VAL A 908 69.37 -16.44 0.09
CA VAL A 908 69.71 -15.61 1.27
C VAL A 908 70.08 -16.52 2.45
N VAL A 909 70.97 -16.04 3.31
CA VAL A 909 71.32 -16.73 4.57
C VAL A 909 70.47 -16.14 5.69
N GLN A 910 69.64 -16.96 6.31
CA GLN A 910 68.75 -16.52 7.39
C GLN A 910 69.56 -16.04 8.60
N ASN A 911 69.23 -14.87 9.14
CA ASN A 911 69.96 -14.17 10.21
C ASN A 911 71.37 -13.64 9.82
N SER A 912 71.67 -13.46 8.53
CA SER A 912 72.76 -12.54 8.12
C SER A 912 72.23 -11.12 7.95
N ASP A 913 73.13 -10.16 7.73
CA ASP A 913 72.84 -8.76 7.34
C ASP A 913 72.37 -8.63 5.88
N GLY A 914 71.77 -9.68 5.32
CA GLY A 914 71.42 -9.77 3.90
C GLY A 914 69.97 -9.36 3.62
N THR A 915 69.78 -8.52 2.61
CA THR A 915 68.47 -8.21 2.03
C THR A 915 68.20 -9.07 0.79
N ALA A 916 66.93 -9.43 0.58
CA ALA A 916 66.45 -9.94 -0.69
C ALA A 916 65.97 -8.74 -1.53
N VAL A 917 66.48 -8.61 -2.75
CA VAL A 917 66.24 -7.44 -3.62
C VAL A 917 65.90 -7.93 -5.02
N ILE A 918 64.65 -7.72 -5.44
CA ILE A 918 64.12 -8.16 -6.73
C ILE A 918 63.79 -6.92 -7.56
N ARG A 919 64.43 -6.77 -8.73
CA ARG A 919 64.14 -5.71 -9.71
C ARG A 919 63.33 -6.30 -10.85
N VAL A 920 62.18 -5.70 -11.15
CA VAL A 920 61.23 -6.12 -12.19
C VAL A 920 61.21 -5.08 -13.30
N ASN A 921 61.13 -5.50 -14.57
CA ASN A 921 61.04 -4.62 -15.75
C ASN A 921 59.66 -3.96 -15.91
N ALA A 922 59.10 -3.41 -14.84
CA ALA A 922 57.79 -2.78 -14.75
C ALA A 922 57.92 -1.37 -14.16
N ASP A 923 57.03 -0.47 -14.57
CA ASP A 923 56.92 0.86 -13.98
C ASP A 923 56.34 0.79 -12.56
N ILE A 924 56.84 1.63 -11.64
CA ILE A 924 56.38 1.61 -10.24
C ILE A 924 54.94 2.09 -10.09
N SER A 925 54.47 2.96 -10.99
CA SER A 925 53.06 3.40 -11.03
C SER A 925 52.07 2.25 -11.21
N LYS A 926 52.53 1.10 -11.71
CA LYS A 926 51.72 -0.11 -11.88
C LYS A 926 51.83 -1.09 -10.72
N PHE A 927 52.70 -0.88 -9.72
CA PHE A 927 52.91 -1.84 -8.64
C PHE A 927 51.67 -1.91 -7.73
N VAL A 928 51.20 -3.13 -7.44
CA VAL A 928 50.05 -3.39 -6.56
C VAL A 928 50.49 -4.02 -5.25
N SER A 929 51.14 -5.19 -5.29
CA SER A 929 51.48 -5.95 -4.08
C SER A 929 52.59 -6.98 -4.29
N VAL A 930 53.07 -7.57 -3.20
CA VAL A 930 53.97 -8.73 -3.21
C VAL A 930 53.27 -9.89 -2.49
N ALA A 931 53.38 -11.10 -3.03
CA ALA A 931 52.94 -12.33 -2.39
C ALA A 931 54.08 -13.34 -2.26
N VAL A 932 54.09 -14.08 -1.15
CA VAL A 932 55.06 -15.15 -0.86
C VAL A 932 54.30 -16.44 -0.53
N ASP A 933 54.60 -17.50 -1.25
CA ASP A 933 53.89 -18.80 -1.23
C ASP A 933 52.36 -18.66 -1.39
N GLY A 934 51.93 -17.69 -2.19
CA GLY A 934 50.51 -17.37 -2.43
C GLY A 934 49.85 -16.47 -1.39
N ASN A 935 50.57 -16.03 -0.35
CA ASN A 935 50.05 -15.14 0.70
C ASN A 935 50.57 -13.71 0.47
N THR A 936 49.68 -12.72 0.42
CA THR A 936 50.07 -11.31 0.32
C THR A 936 50.92 -10.89 1.53
N VAL A 937 52.02 -10.19 1.25
CA VAL A 937 52.95 -9.69 2.26
C VAL A 937 52.51 -8.29 2.71
N ASP A 938 52.46 -8.04 4.02
CA ASP A 938 52.17 -6.71 4.54
C ASP A 938 53.29 -5.72 4.16
N GLY A 939 52.90 -4.54 3.67
CA GLY A 939 53.81 -3.52 3.12
C GLY A 939 54.88 -2.99 4.07
N SER A 940 54.78 -3.23 5.38
CA SER A 940 55.88 -2.93 6.33
C SER A 940 57.08 -3.87 6.19
N ASN A 941 56.92 -5.02 5.51
CA ASN A 941 57.93 -6.07 5.37
C ASN A 941 58.76 -5.98 4.08
N TYR A 942 58.49 -4.99 3.23
CA TYR A 942 59.32 -4.66 2.07
C TYR A 942 59.30 -3.16 1.76
N LYS A 943 60.26 -2.71 0.96
CA LYS A 943 60.28 -1.37 0.38
C LYS A 943 60.23 -1.48 -1.14
N VAL A 944 59.44 -0.62 -1.78
CA VAL A 944 59.45 -0.43 -3.24
C VAL A 944 60.20 0.86 -3.60
N THR A 945 60.98 0.87 -4.68
CA THR A 945 61.63 2.08 -5.23
C THR A 945 61.72 2.07 -6.76
N GLU A 946 61.81 3.28 -7.33
CA GLU A 946 62.00 3.58 -8.76
C GLU A 946 63.34 3.09 -9.36
N GLY A 947 63.47 3.22 -10.67
CA GLY A 947 64.60 2.70 -11.47
C GLY A 947 64.30 1.29 -11.98
N SER A 948 63.17 1.13 -12.67
CA SER A 948 62.34 -0.09 -12.72
C SER A 948 61.84 -0.50 -11.32
N THR A 949 60.76 -1.27 -11.20
CA THR A 949 60.18 -1.61 -9.88
C THR A 949 61.15 -2.50 -9.07
N ILE A 950 61.70 -1.97 -7.97
CA ILE A 950 62.62 -2.71 -7.08
C ILE A 950 61.91 -3.00 -5.75
N VAL A 951 61.67 -4.28 -5.45
CA VAL A 951 61.18 -4.77 -4.15
C VAL A 951 62.36 -5.20 -3.29
N THR A 952 62.49 -4.64 -2.09
CA THR A 952 63.51 -5.00 -1.09
C THR A 952 62.84 -5.49 0.19
N PHE A 953 62.97 -6.77 0.54
CA PHE A 953 62.40 -7.32 1.78
C PHE A 953 63.22 -6.91 3.03
N THR A 954 62.55 -6.76 4.17
CA THR A 954 63.20 -6.46 5.46
C THR A 954 63.94 -7.68 6.03
N PRO A 955 65.09 -7.50 6.70
CA PRO A 955 65.78 -8.58 7.41
C PRO A 955 64.91 -9.29 8.45
N GLU A 956 63.99 -8.57 9.07
CA GLU A 956 63.01 -9.08 10.03
C GLU A 956 62.07 -10.11 9.39
N TYR A 957 61.50 -9.77 8.23
CA TYR A 957 60.60 -10.66 7.47
C TYR A 957 61.34 -11.90 6.94
N LEU A 958 62.54 -11.70 6.37
CA LEU A 958 63.41 -12.78 5.90
C LEU A 958 63.87 -13.71 7.04
N SER A 959 63.88 -13.22 8.28
CA SER A 959 64.18 -14.03 9.46
C SER A 959 62.94 -14.76 10.02
N ALA A 960 61.73 -14.29 9.74
CA ALA A 960 60.47 -14.92 10.15
C ALA A 960 60.02 -16.07 9.23
N LEU A 961 60.39 -16.02 7.94
CA LEU A 961 60.17 -17.11 6.98
C LEU A 961 60.92 -18.39 7.35
N SER A 962 60.50 -19.53 6.79
CA SER A 962 61.10 -20.83 7.07
C SER A 962 62.37 -21.09 6.24
N VAL A 963 63.19 -22.07 6.63
CA VAL A 963 64.33 -22.51 5.81
C VAL A 963 63.80 -23.39 4.67
N GLY A 964 63.77 -22.85 3.46
CA GLY A 964 63.23 -23.51 2.27
C GLY A 964 63.33 -22.65 1.02
N THR A 965 62.71 -23.10 -0.07
CA THR A 965 62.52 -22.29 -1.28
C THR A 965 61.07 -21.82 -1.31
N HIS A 966 60.88 -20.51 -1.36
CA HIS A 966 59.59 -19.83 -1.45
C HIS A 966 59.33 -19.36 -2.88
N THR A 967 58.06 -19.28 -3.28
CA THR A 967 57.65 -18.58 -4.51
C THR A 967 57.35 -17.12 -4.17
N VAL A 968 57.96 -16.18 -4.89
CA VAL A 968 57.66 -14.75 -4.81
C VAL A 968 56.92 -14.32 -6.08
N VAL A 969 55.78 -13.66 -5.91
CA VAL A 969 55.03 -13.02 -7.00
C VAL A 969 54.92 -11.53 -6.69
N ILE A 970 55.20 -10.69 -7.67
CA ILE A 970 55.05 -9.24 -7.61
C ILE A 970 53.93 -8.88 -8.58
N ASN A 971 52.86 -8.29 -8.07
CA ASN A 971 51.62 -8.02 -8.79
C ASN A 971 51.61 -6.59 -9.32
N PHE A 972 51.07 -6.41 -10.52
CA PHE A 972 50.92 -5.14 -11.21
C PHE A 972 49.49 -4.98 -11.74
N ILE A 973 49.06 -3.75 -11.99
CA ILE A 973 47.70 -3.42 -12.48
C ILE A 973 47.34 -4.23 -13.76
N ASP A 974 48.32 -4.51 -14.62
CA ASP A 974 48.14 -5.21 -15.89
C ASP A 974 48.94 -6.53 -16.00
N GLY A 975 49.48 -7.06 -14.90
CA GLY A 975 50.40 -8.19 -15.00
C GLY A 975 51.05 -8.67 -13.70
N THR A 976 52.04 -9.56 -13.83
CA THR A 976 52.81 -10.11 -12.70
C THR A 976 54.26 -10.37 -13.06
N ALA A 977 55.11 -10.50 -12.05
CA ALA A 977 56.45 -11.06 -12.18
C ALA A 977 56.69 -12.10 -11.09
N ALA A 978 57.14 -13.31 -11.45
CA ALA A 978 57.31 -14.42 -10.53
C ALA A 978 58.75 -14.95 -10.52
N THR A 979 59.23 -15.36 -9.34
CA THR A 979 60.54 -16.01 -9.15
C THR A 979 60.58 -16.81 -7.85
N SER A 980 61.71 -17.46 -7.53
CA SER A 980 61.92 -18.10 -6.23
C SER A 980 62.85 -17.31 -5.30
N LEU A 981 62.70 -17.53 -4.00
CA LEU A 981 63.59 -17.01 -2.96
C LEU A 981 63.94 -18.15 -2.00
N THR A 982 65.23 -18.53 -1.94
CA THR A 982 65.69 -19.66 -1.12
C THR A 982 66.38 -19.17 0.15
N LEU A 983 65.83 -19.52 1.31
CA LEU A 983 66.41 -19.25 2.62
C LEU A 983 67.25 -20.44 3.09
N SER A 984 68.48 -20.14 3.53
CA SER A 984 69.47 -21.12 3.94
C SER A 984 69.97 -20.86 5.36
N LYS A 985 70.23 -21.91 6.15
CA LYS A 985 70.72 -21.77 7.53
C LYS A 985 72.20 -21.35 7.54
N ALA A 986 72.54 -20.33 8.32
CA ALA A 986 73.93 -19.95 8.59
C ALA A 986 74.75 -21.13 9.15
N SER A 987 75.98 -21.33 8.64
CA SER A 987 76.85 -22.44 9.07
C SER A 987 77.54 -22.15 10.40
N GLU A 988 77.47 -23.10 11.34
CA GLU A 988 78.18 -23.01 12.62
C GLU A 988 79.69 -23.17 12.44
N ASP A 989 80.44 -22.09 12.70
CA ASP A 989 81.87 -21.95 12.39
C ASP A 989 82.76 -22.84 13.29
N HIS A 990 83.26 -23.97 12.73
CA HIS A 990 84.15 -24.89 13.43
C HIS A 990 85.62 -24.60 13.13
N LYS A 991 86.37 -24.18 14.16
CA LYS A 991 87.79 -23.81 14.04
C LYS A 991 88.74 -25.01 13.80
N PRO A 992 89.92 -24.78 13.18
CA PRO A 992 90.55 -25.80 12.33
C PRO A 992 91.66 -26.64 12.99
N GLY A 993 91.86 -27.84 12.42
CA GLY A 993 93.05 -28.68 12.59
C GLY A 993 92.75 -30.16 12.28
N GLY A 994 93.58 -30.91 11.55
CA GLY A 994 94.78 -30.52 10.80
C GLY A 994 95.61 -31.75 10.37
N GLY A 995 95.91 -31.87 9.07
CA GLY A 995 96.70 -32.98 8.49
C GLY A 995 95.91 -34.29 8.28
N ASP A 996 96.37 -35.23 7.46
CA ASP A 996 97.46 -35.13 6.47
C ASP A 996 97.41 -36.24 5.39
N HIS A 997 98.15 -36.03 4.29
CA HIS A 997 98.73 -37.03 3.37
C HIS A 997 97.84 -37.98 2.50
N ASN A 998 97.71 -37.58 1.22
CA ASN A 998 98.40 -38.20 0.06
C ASN A 998 97.92 -39.53 -0.61
N GLY A 999 97.70 -39.47 -1.94
CA GLY A 999 97.65 -40.60 -2.90
C GLY A 999 96.25 -41.21 -3.17
N THR A 1000 95.92 -41.75 -4.36
CA THR A 1000 96.64 -41.76 -5.66
C THR A 1000 95.68 -42.03 -6.84
N VAL A 1001 96.01 -41.51 -8.04
CA VAL A 1001 95.53 -41.82 -9.42
C VAL A 1001 95.88 -43.29 -9.80
N PRO A 1002 95.25 -44.04 -10.76
CA PRO A 1002 94.51 -43.63 -11.99
C PRO A 1002 93.18 -44.38 -12.35
N ASP A 1003 92.57 -44.01 -13.50
CA ASP A 1003 91.94 -44.81 -14.61
C ASP A 1003 91.03 -46.04 -14.31
N ASP A 1004 90.14 -46.52 -15.20
CA ASP A 1004 90.09 -46.40 -16.68
C ASP A 1004 88.64 -46.42 -17.25
N ASN A 1005 88.56 -46.19 -18.55
CA ASN A 1005 87.40 -46.11 -19.44
C ASN A 1005 86.83 -47.49 -19.82
N THR A 1006 85.54 -47.55 -20.17
CA THR A 1006 84.91 -48.23 -21.35
C THR A 1006 83.44 -48.55 -21.09
N GLY A 1007 82.62 -48.54 -22.15
CA GLY A 1007 81.24 -49.01 -22.12
C GLY A 1007 80.83 -49.68 -23.43
N THR A 1008 79.64 -50.31 -23.47
CA THR A 1008 79.03 -50.83 -24.70
C THR A 1008 77.51 -51.07 -24.55
N THR A 1009 76.78 -50.82 -25.64
CA THR A 1009 75.41 -51.30 -25.96
C THR A 1009 75.51 -52.64 -26.74
N PRO A 1010 74.48 -53.27 -27.39
CA PRO A 1010 73.09 -52.85 -27.68
C PRO A 1010 71.98 -53.96 -27.63
N GLU A 1011 70.76 -53.63 -28.09
CA GLU A 1011 69.70 -54.46 -28.77
C GLU A 1011 69.16 -55.77 -28.10
N GLY A 1012 67.94 -56.27 -28.36
CA GLY A 1012 66.80 -55.85 -29.21
C GLY A 1012 65.69 -56.95 -29.28
N ASP A 1013 64.60 -56.73 -30.05
CA ASP A 1013 63.51 -57.70 -30.41
C ASP A 1013 62.56 -58.20 -29.28
N LYS A 1014 61.30 -58.68 -29.46
CA LYS A 1014 60.17 -58.65 -30.46
C LYS A 1014 58.95 -59.40 -29.81
N ASN A 1015 57.66 -59.44 -30.22
CA ASN A 1015 56.75 -58.78 -31.20
C ASN A 1015 55.27 -59.17 -30.88
N SER A 1016 54.25 -58.63 -31.59
CA SER A 1016 52.81 -59.01 -31.63
C SER A 1016 51.90 -58.49 -30.50
N GLY A 1017 50.68 -57.97 -30.73
CA GLY A 1017 50.03 -57.48 -31.96
C GLY A 1017 48.72 -58.19 -32.36
N THR A 1018 47.65 -57.41 -32.60
CA THR A 1018 46.48 -57.66 -33.51
C THR A 1018 45.61 -56.40 -33.62
N ASP A 1019 45.09 -56.10 -34.81
CA ASP A 1019 44.32 -54.90 -35.14
C ASP A 1019 42.79 -55.08 -35.03
N SER A 1020 42.07 -53.94 -34.97
CA SER A 1020 40.86 -53.76 -35.79
C SER A 1020 40.70 -52.29 -36.18
N ASN A 1021 40.63 -52.00 -37.48
CA ASN A 1021 40.67 -50.64 -38.06
C ASN A 1021 39.46 -50.39 -38.97
N THR A 1022 38.87 -49.20 -38.91
CA THR A 1022 38.08 -48.62 -40.01
C THR A 1022 38.36 -47.10 -40.18
N ASN A 1023 39.37 -46.78 -40.98
CA ASN A 1023 39.56 -45.45 -41.60
C ASN A 1023 38.39 -45.08 -42.53
N ASN A 1024 38.18 -43.78 -42.79
CA ASN A 1024 38.52 -43.10 -44.07
C ASN A 1024 38.01 -41.63 -44.02
N ASP A 1025 38.88 -40.62 -44.17
CA ASP A 1025 39.30 -39.95 -45.44
C ASP A 1025 38.29 -38.88 -45.94
N ASN A 1026 38.67 -37.74 -46.53
CA ASN A 1026 39.99 -37.37 -47.07
C ASN A 1026 40.22 -35.84 -47.24
N THR A 1027 41.40 -35.34 -46.84
CA THR A 1027 42.30 -34.33 -47.52
C THR A 1027 41.77 -32.98 -48.04
N THR A 1028 42.56 -31.95 -48.39
CA THR A 1028 44.03 -31.68 -48.56
C THR A 1028 44.36 -30.31 -47.91
N ASP A 1029 45.51 -30.05 -47.27
CA ASP A 1029 46.87 -29.79 -47.84
C ASP A 1029 46.89 -28.61 -48.87
N SER A 1030 47.75 -27.59 -48.84
CA SER A 1030 49.04 -27.25 -48.17
C SER A 1030 49.05 -25.72 -47.84
N THR A 1031 50.05 -25.00 -47.29
CA THR A 1031 51.54 -25.05 -47.31
C THR A 1031 52.17 -24.41 -46.06
N ALA A 1032 53.44 -24.74 -45.76
CA ALA A 1032 54.26 -24.04 -44.77
C ALA A 1032 55.18 -22.96 -45.41
N ASP A 1033 55.62 -21.98 -44.61
CA ASP A 1033 56.89 -21.27 -44.79
C ASP A 1033 57.55 -20.99 -43.43
N SER A 1034 58.73 -20.36 -43.40
CA SER A 1034 59.81 -20.79 -42.52
C SER A 1034 60.81 -19.73 -42.06
N ASN A 1035 61.30 -19.90 -40.82
CA ASN A 1035 62.44 -19.18 -40.20
C ASN A 1035 62.23 -17.66 -39.99
N ASN A 1036 63.02 -16.94 -39.18
CA ASN A 1036 64.15 -17.36 -38.33
C ASN A 1036 64.15 -16.56 -37.01
N GLY A 1037 64.75 -17.09 -35.95
CA GLY A 1037 64.94 -16.36 -34.70
C GLY A 1037 66.16 -15.42 -34.74
N SER A 1038 66.00 -14.19 -34.23
CA SER A 1038 67.09 -13.26 -33.94
C SER A 1038 66.99 -12.79 -32.49
N THR A 1039 67.94 -13.20 -31.64
CA THR A 1039 68.01 -12.79 -30.24
C THR A 1039 68.60 -11.38 -30.11
N GLU A 1040 67.74 -10.36 -30.08
CA GLU A 1040 68.14 -9.06 -29.53
C GLU A 1040 68.02 -9.08 -28.01
N LYS A 1041 68.91 -8.35 -27.34
CA LYS A 1041 68.94 -8.25 -25.88
C LYS A 1041 68.11 -7.04 -25.46
N ALA A 1042 66.94 -7.28 -24.88
CA ALA A 1042 66.02 -6.21 -24.46
C ALA A 1042 66.72 -5.15 -23.60
N ALA A 1043 66.43 -3.88 -23.87
CA ALA A 1043 66.83 -2.75 -23.04
C ALA A 1043 65.75 -2.50 -21.98
N ALA A 1044 66.16 -2.00 -20.82
CA ALA A 1044 65.24 -1.52 -19.79
C ALA A 1044 64.52 -0.23 -20.24
N PRO A 1045 63.30 0.06 -19.76
CA PRO A 1045 62.63 1.32 -20.02
C PRO A 1045 63.39 2.50 -19.42
N ASP A 1046 63.39 3.63 -20.14
CA ASP A 1046 64.11 4.86 -19.75
C ASP A 1046 63.23 5.72 -18.84
N THR A 1047 63.27 5.45 -17.52
CA THR A 1047 62.63 6.30 -16.50
C THR A 1047 63.43 7.59 -16.37
N GLY A 1048 63.05 8.61 -17.15
CA GLY A 1048 63.91 9.71 -17.59
C GLY A 1048 64.48 10.63 -16.51
N ASP A 1049 65.70 10.34 -16.05
CA ASP A 1049 66.39 11.01 -14.93
C ASP A 1049 67.21 12.26 -15.37
N HIS A 1050 66.64 13.13 -16.22
CA HIS A 1050 67.36 14.22 -16.91
C HIS A 1050 66.65 15.59 -16.92
N ALA A 1051 66.58 16.27 -15.76
CA ALA A 1051 66.37 17.73 -15.68
C ALA A 1051 67.29 18.38 -14.61
N PRO A 1052 67.95 19.53 -14.88
CA PRO A 1052 69.00 20.04 -14.01
C PRO A 1052 68.51 20.95 -12.87
N ILE A 1053 69.08 20.76 -11.68
CA ILE A 1053 68.85 21.57 -10.48
C ILE A 1053 69.32 23.03 -10.68
N ALA A 1054 68.46 24.00 -10.34
CA ALA A 1054 68.83 25.41 -10.20
C ALA A 1054 68.21 26.02 -8.93
N TRP A 1055 69.03 26.66 -8.09
CA TRP A 1055 68.59 27.35 -6.87
C TRP A 1055 68.31 28.84 -7.15
N LEU A 1056 67.33 29.46 -6.46
CA LEU A 1056 67.64 30.50 -5.45
C LEU A 1056 66.43 30.98 -4.60
N PHE A 1057 66.75 31.46 -3.40
CA PHE A 1057 65.92 32.16 -2.41
C PHE A 1057 65.35 33.52 -2.89
N VAL A 1058 64.26 34.01 -2.27
CA VAL A 1058 64.24 35.15 -1.29
C VAL A 1058 62.80 35.66 -1.00
N LEU A 1059 62.53 36.02 0.27
CA LEU A 1059 61.30 36.66 0.77
C LEU A 1059 60.95 38.02 0.13
N ALA A 1060 59.65 38.37 0.11
CA ALA A 1060 59.14 39.59 0.79
C ALA A 1060 57.61 39.63 0.87
N ALA A 1061 57.06 40.21 1.94
CA ALA A 1061 55.64 40.56 2.05
C ALA A 1061 55.39 42.04 1.68
N GLY A 1062 54.18 42.37 1.22
CA GLY A 1062 53.79 43.76 0.93
C GLY A 1062 52.32 43.91 0.55
N ALA A 1063 51.48 44.32 1.50
CA ALA A 1063 50.06 44.58 1.27
C ALA A 1063 49.78 46.04 0.85
N GLY A 1064 48.63 46.28 0.21
CA GLY A 1064 47.89 47.53 0.41
C GLY A 1064 47.35 48.26 -0.83
N CYS A 1065 46.03 48.42 -0.85
CA CYS A 1065 45.24 49.49 -1.49
C CYS A 1065 45.30 49.61 -3.04
N ILE A 1066 44.18 49.51 -3.75
CA ILE A 1066 43.02 50.43 -3.73
C ILE A 1066 43.43 51.89 -4.01
N ALA A 1067 43.39 52.32 -5.28
CA ALA A 1067 42.42 53.31 -5.77
C ALA A 1067 42.72 53.69 -7.25
N VAL A 1068 41.84 53.59 -8.26
CA VAL A 1068 40.45 54.05 -8.50
C VAL A 1068 40.41 55.24 -9.48
N ILE A 1069 39.58 55.12 -10.54
CA ILE A 1069 38.91 56.23 -11.27
C ILE A 1069 39.80 57.07 -12.24
N PHE A 1070 39.40 57.38 -13.50
CA PHE A 1070 38.17 58.08 -13.91
C PHE A 1070 37.79 57.97 -15.42
N LYS A 1071 36.46 57.94 -15.70
CA LYS A 1071 35.74 58.68 -16.80
C LYS A 1071 35.86 58.17 -18.27
N ARG A 1072 34.81 58.22 -19.12
CA ARG A 1072 33.41 58.73 -18.95
C ARG A 1072 32.42 58.33 -20.08
N LYS A 1073 31.14 58.11 -19.68
CA LYS A 1073 29.88 58.39 -20.44
C LYS A 1073 29.56 57.54 -21.70
N CYS A 1074 28.30 57.36 -22.12
CA CYS A 1074 27.02 57.97 -21.69
C CYS A 1074 25.79 57.05 -21.93
N CYS A 1075 24.79 57.12 -21.03
CA CYS A 1075 23.32 56.84 -21.09
C CYS A 1075 22.69 56.13 -22.33
N SER A 1076 21.57 55.38 -22.22
CA SER A 1076 20.37 55.51 -21.35
C SER A 1076 19.62 54.14 -21.34
N GLY A 1077 19.19 53.53 -20.23
CA GLY A 1077 18.02 53.89 -19.40
C GLY A 1077 16.81 52.94 -19.68
N ARG A 1078 15.76 52.76 -18.85
CA ARG A 1078 15.44 53.28 -17.50
C ARG A 1078 14.12 52.64 -16.97
N LYS A 1079 14.16 51.90 -15.84
CA LYS A 1079 12.99 51.48 -15.01
C LYS A 1079 12.01 50.48 -15.68
N VAL A 1080 11.15 49.77 -14.95
CA VAL A 1080 10.84 49.81 -13.48
C VAL A 1080 11.98 49.29 -12.63
#